data_AF-A0A1S2R4C4-F1
#
_entry.id   AF-A0A1S2R4C4-F1
#
_cell.length_a   1.000
_cell.length_b   1.000
_cell.length_c   1.000
_cell.angle_alpha   90.00
_cell.angle_beta   90.00
_cell.angle_gamma   90.00
#
_symmetry.space_group_name_H-M   'P 1'
#
loop_
_entity.id
_entity.type
_entity.pdbx_description
1 polymer ?
#
loop_
_entity_poly.entity_id
_entity_poly.type
_entity_poly.pdbx_seq_one_letter_code
_entity_poly.pdbx_strand_id
1 'polypeptide(L)'
;MDNSHFFVTGDPMIYGADVSIVLAMIAVVFSLTYFKKWGWLWREWITTVDHKKIGIMYLLAALLMLFRGGVDAILMRIQLAFPDMHFLESEHYNEIFTTHGTIMILFMAMPFMFGLFNMVVPLQIGARDVAYPMLNAVSFWLFFIGAMLFNISFVIGGSANAGWLSYPPLSESQFSPGPGQNFWIWGIQISGIGSLATGINFVVTILKMRTPSMRLKDMPLFSWSVLASSIAILGAFPILTVTLIMLTIDRMLGGHFFTMTAGGNPMLWVNLIWMWGHPEVYIVVLPAFGVFSEIVATFSKKRIFGYGSMVFSMIAISVVSYYTWVHHFFTMGAGADVNIVFAICTMIIAIPTGVKIFNWLFTMYRGRVRLSQPMLWFYAFVPCFLVGGATGVMLAAAPADYQYHNSYFLIAHFHQVLIGGVVFGYLAGLYYWWPKLFGFKLNERLGKWGFWLWQIGFYVCFMPQYALGFMGMTRRIYTYNQSAGWDMGWAPLNLISTVGAFFMGIGFVFQVWQILYSIKHGERDVTGDAWDGRTLEWSIPSPPPVYNFAILPKANGKDAWWYQKEEMKKEGYKPEPVKYEPIHMPKNTGIPFIMSCFFFIAGFGFTFDWIWMGVIGLIGVALTLITRSFQYDTDYYITVEEIERTEKAIKNNMSVQRTAN
;
A
#
# COMPACT_ATOMS: atom_id res chain seq x y z
N MET A 1 -11.29 24.35 -29.61
CA MET A 1 -10.82 24.04 -28.24
C MET A 1 -9.85 25.12 -27.87
N ASP A 2 -10.21 25.95 -26.90
CA ASP A 2 -9.31 26.96 -26.40
C ASP A 2 -8.18 26.23 -25.64
N ASN A 3 -6.93 26.40 -26.07
CA ASN A 3 -5.78 25.66 -25.51
C ASN A 3 -5.51 26.00 -24.04
N SER A 4 -6.17 27.05 -23.52
CA SER A 4 -6.10 27.54 -22.14
C SER A 4 -6.60 26.53 -21.09
N HIS A 5 -7.45 25.57 -21.46
CA HIS A 5 -8.01 24.58 -20.52
C HIS A 5 -7.30 23.22 -20.53
N PHE A 6 -6.41 22.96 -21.49
CA PHE A 6 -5.76 21.65 -21.61
C PHE A 6 -4.47 21.56 -20.78
N PHE A 7 -3.64 22.61 -20.80
CA PHE A 7 -2.47 22.71 -19.94
C PHE A 7 -2.78 23.57 -18.73
N VAL A 8 -2.37 23.12 -17.55
CA VAL A 8 -2.46 23.93 -16.34
C VAL A 8 -1.39 25.03 -16.44
N THR A 9 -1.82 26.29 -16.54
CA THR A 9 -0.92 27.44 -16.77
C THR A 9 -1.20 28.55 -15.76
N GLY A 10 -0.18 29.34 -15.42
CA GLY A 10 -0.34 30.56 -14.61
C GLY A 10 0.26 30.53 -13.20
N ASP A 11 0.65 29.36 -12.68
CA ASP A 11 1.30 29.24 -11.36
C ASP A 11 2.80 28.87 -11.51
N PRO A 12 3.73 29.70 -11.00
CA PRO A 12 5.17 29.41 -11.01
C PRO A 12 5.55 28.05 -10.41
N MET A 13 4.82 27.55 -9.40
CA MET A 13 5.08 26.24 -8.79
C MET A 13 4.75 25.10 -9.74
N ILE A 14 3.66 25.24 -10.51
CA ILE A 14 3.24 24.24 -11.51
C ILE A 14 4.26 24.19 -12.64
N TYR A 15 4.70 25.35 -13.15
CA TYR A 15 5.77 25.38 -14.16
C TYR A 15 7.09 24.79 -13.64
N GLY A 16 7.45 25.04 -12.39
CA GLY A 16 8.63 24.43 -11.77
C GLY A 16 8.55 22.91 -11.74
N ALA A 17 7.37 22.38 -11.39
CA ALA A 17 7.11 20.96 -11.39
C ALA A 17 7.11 20.37 -12.81
N ASP A 18 6.47 21.01 -13.79
CA ASP A 18 6.47 20.58 -15.20
C ASP A 18 7.88 20.47 -15.76
N VAL A 19 8.70 21.51 -15.57
CA VAL A 19 10.10 21.51 -16.00
C VAL A 19 10.86 20.37 -15.31
N SER A 20 10.65 20.15 -14.02
CA SER A 20 11.31 19.06 -13.29
C SER A 20 10.92 17.68 -13.82
N ILE A 21 9.66 17.47 -14.18
CA ILE A 21 9.14 16.22 -14.76
C ILE A 21 9.77 15.98 -16.13
N VAL A 22 9.78 16.99 -17.00
CA VAL A 22 10.39 16.90 -18.33
C VAL A 22 11.88 16.60 -18.23
N LEU A 23 12.60 17.30 -17.34
CA LEU A 23 14.03 17.04 -17.11
C LEU A 23 14.27 15.63 -16.56
N ALA A 24 13.44 15.15 -15.64
CA ALA A 24 13.53 13.80 -15.11
C ALA A 24 13.27 12.75 -16.20
N MET A 25 12.26 12.95 -17.05
CA MET A 25 11.97 12.07 -18.19
C MET A 25 13.15 12.02 -19.17
N ILE A 26 13.72 13.19 -19.52
CA ILE A 26 14.91 13.27 -20.38
C ILE A 26 16.08 12.54 -19.74
N ALA A 27 16.32 12.75 -18.44
CA ALA A 27 17.41 12.09 -17.72
C ALA A 27 17.25 10.56 -17.69
N VAL A 28 16.02 10.05 -17.52
CA VAL A 28 15.72 8.61 -17.57
C VAL A 28 15.97 8.05 -18.98
N VAL A 29 15.41 8.69 -20.01
CA VAL A 29 15.58 8.25 -21.41
C VAL A 29 17.05 8.29 -21.82
N PHE A 30 17.76 9.36 -21.47
CA PHE A 30 19.19 9.51 -21.70
C PHE A 30 19.98 8.40 -20.99
N SER A 31 19.72 8.16 -19.70
CA SER A 31 20.43 7.14 -18.92
C SER A 31 20.20 5.74 -19.50
N LEU A 32 18.96 5.38 -19.84
CA LEU A 32 18.64 4.08 -20.44
C LEU A 32 19.31 3.89 -21.80
N THR A 33 19.40 4.96 -22.59
CA THR A 33 20.03 4.95 -23.92
C THR A 33 21.56 4.89 -23.81
N TYR A 34 22.15 5.74 -22.97
CA TYR A 34 23.60 5.81 -22.74
C TYR A 34 24.16 4.49 -22.20
N PHE A 35 23.49 3.90 -21.20
CA PHE A 35 23.89 2.60 -20.62
C PHE A 35 23.38 1.38 -21.41
N LYS A 36 22.69 1.59 -22.55
CA LYS A 36 22.12 0.54 -23.42
C LYS A 36 21.25 -0.46 -22.65
N LYS A 37 20.43 0.02 -21.71
CA LYS A 37 19.62 -0.81 -20.79
C LYS A 37 18.19 -1.06 -21.26
N TRP A 38 17.77 -0.57 -22.42
CA TRP A 38 16.43 -0.81 -22.98
C TRP A 38 16.08 -2.30 -23.11
N GLY A 39 16.95 -3.11 -23.69
CA GLY A 39 16.71 -4.55 -23.86
C GLY A 39 16.66 -5.32 -22.53
N TRP A 40 17.44 -4.88 -21.54
CA TRP A 40 17.40 -5.43 -20.18
C TRP A 40 16.08 -5.05 -19.48
N LEU A 41 15.69 -3.78 -19.53
CA LEU A 41 14.45 -3.29 -18.92
C LEU A 41 13.23 -4.04 -19.48
N TRP A 42 13.16 -4.21 -20.80
CA TRP A 42 12.07 -4.93 -21.45
C TRP A 42 12.01 -6.41 -21.05
N ARG A 43 13.12 -7.15 -21.20
CA ARG A 43 13.14 -8.61 -20.97
C ARG A 43 13.11 -8.99 -19.50
N GLU A 44 13.74 -8.21 -18.62
CA GLU A 44 13.90 -8.57 -17.21
C GLU A 44 12.84 -7.99 -16.29
N TRP A 45 12.24 -6.84 -16.62
CA TRP A 45 11.33 -6.13 -15.71
C TRP A 45 9.96 -5.87 -16.32
N ILE A 46 9.88 -5.29 -17.52
CA ILE A 46 8.57 -4.89 -18.06
C ILE A 46 7.69 -6.10 -18.36
N THR A 47 8.29 -7.15 -18.94
CA THR A 47 7.59 -8.37 -19.35
C THR A 47 7.63 -9.48 -18.30
N THR A 48 8.17 -9.21 -17.11
CA THR A 48 8.36 -10.23 -16.08
C THR A 48 7.05 -10.74 -15.52
N VAL A 49 7.00 -12.03 -15.23
CA VAL A 49 5.90 -12.66 -14.47
C VAL A 49 6.33 -13.08 -13.06
N ASP A 50 7.63 -13.01 -12.75
CA ASP A 50 8.17 -13.34 -11.43
C ASP A 50 7.59 -12.42 -10.34
N HIS A 51 6.87 -13.01 -9.38
CA HIS A 51 6.29 -12.33 -8.23
C HIS A 51 7.30 -11.46 -7.46
N LYS A 52 8.58 -11.86 -7.38
CA LYS A 52 9.62 -11.09 -6.66
C LYS A 52 9.85 -9.75 -7.34
N LYS A 53 10.01 -9.76 -8.66
CA LYS A 53 10.26 -8.55 -9.47
C LYS A 53 9.02 -7.66 -9.54
N ILE A 54 7.83 -8.24 -9.72
CA ILE A 54 6.56 -7.50 -9.63
C ILE A 54 6.44 -6.81 -8.28
N GLY A 55 6.74 -7.51 -7.18
CA GLY A 55 6.72 -6.96 -5.83
C GLY A 55 7.71 -5.81 -5.62
N ILE A 56 8.91 -5.89 -6.20
CA ILE A 56 9.88 -4.78 -6.20
C ILE A 56 9.34 -3.57 -6.96
N MET A 57 8.72 -3.76 -8.13
CA MET A 57 8.16 -2.65 -8.90
C MET A 57 7.01 -1.97 -8.14
N TYR A 58 6.14 -2.74 -7.48
CA TYR A 58 5.12 -2.21 -6.56
C TYR A 58 5.73 -1.38 -5.44
N LEU A 59 6.79 -1.89 -4.78
CA LEU A 59 7.49 -1.18 -3.73
C LEU A 59 8.11 0.14 -4.23
N LEU A 60 8.76 0.12 -5.39
CA LEU A 60 9.34 1.33 -5.98
C LEU A 60 8.27 2.36 -6.32
N ALA A 61 7.16 1.93 -6.92
CA ALA A 61 6.02 2.81 -7.19
C ALA A 61 5.47 3.43 -5.90
N ALA A 62 5.29 2.63 -4.85
CA ALA A 62 4.83 3.12 -3.55
C ALA A 62 5.79 4.14 -2.91
N LEU A 63 7.10 3.93 -3.00
CA LEU A 63 8.10 4.88 -2.48
C LEU A 63 8.10 6.21 -3.26
N LEU A 64 7.90 6.17 -4.59
CA LEU A 64 7.75 7.38 -5.41
C LEU A 64 6.46 8.13 -5.06
N MET A 65 5.37 7.41 -4.85
CA MET A 65 4.07 7.98 -4.45
C MET A 65 4.11 8.53 -3.01
N LEU A 66 4.89 7.91 -2.12
CA LEU A 66 5.17 8.44 -0.78
C LEU A 66 5.90 9.80 -0.86
N PHE A 67 6.85 9.96 -1.78
CA PHE A 67 7.49 11.25 -2.03
C PHE A 67 6.47 12.27 -2.55
N ARG A 68 5.70 11.93 -3.59
CA ARG A 68 4.69 12.83 -4.18
C ARG A 68 3.65 13.30 -3.16
N GLY A 69 3.05 12.38 -2.42
CA GLY A 69 2.07 12.72 -1.38
C GLY A 69 2.71 13.38 -0.16
N GLY A 70 3.98 13.09 0.14
CA GLY A 70 4.72 13.75 1.22
C GLY A 70 5.00 15.22 0.92
N VAL A 71 5.33 15.54 -0.34
CA VAL A 71 5.45 16.93 -0.81
C VAL A 71 4.12 17.65 -0.66
N ASP A 72 3.00 17.06 -1.09
CA ASP A 72 1.66 17.65 -0.90
C ASP A 72 1.37 17.96 0.57
N ALA A 73 1.72 17.04 1.47
CA ALA A 73 1.53 17.24 2.91
C ALA A 73 2.32 18.44 3.44
N ILE A 74 3.56 18.60 2.98
CA ILE A 74 4.40 19.75 3.35
C ILE A 74 3.82 21.04 2.77
N LEU A 75 3.39 21.06 1.51
CA LEU A 75 2.78 22.24 0.87
C LEU A 75 1.52 22.70 1.61
N MET A 76 0.61 21.78 1.93
CA MET A 76 -0.58 22.08 2.74
C MET A 76 -0.20 22.65 4.11
N ARG A 77 0.85 22.11 4.73
CA ARG A 77 1.27 22.53 6.06
C ARG A 77 1.97 23.87 6.05
N ILE A 78 2.76 24.15 5.01
CA ILE A 78 3.31 25.49 4.75
C ILE A 78 2.16 26.48 4.67
N GLN A 79 1.13 26.26 3.83
CA GLN A 79 0.00 27.19 3.71
C GLN A 79 -0.71 27.46 5.05
N LEU A 80 -0.77 26.46 5.93
CA LEU A 80 -1.45 26.56 7.21
C LEU A 80 -0.52 26.84 8.39
N ALA A 81 0.74 27.25 8.17
CA ALA A 81 1.67 27.49 9.28
C ALA A 81 1.32 28.75 10.08
N PHE A 82 0.78 29.76 9.39
CA PHE A 82 0.39 31.06 9.93
C PHE A 82 -1.00 31.46 9.39
N PRO A 83 -1.76 32.26 10.16
CA PRO A 83 -3.05 32.77 9.72
C PRO A 83 -2.89 33.66 8.47
N ASP A 84 -3.93 33.70 7.64
CA ASP A 84 -4.04 34.60 6.47
C ASP A 84 -2.85 34.53 5.49
N MET A 85 -2.18 33.37 5.40
CA MET A 85 -1.14 33.17 4.39
C MET A 85 -1.72 32.95 3.00
N HIS A 86 -0.96 33.37 2.00
CA HIS A 86 -1.30 33.30 0.58
C HIS A 86 -0.26 32.48 -0.21
N PHE A 87 0.22 31.38 0.38
CA PHE A 87 1.15 30.47 -0.30
C PHE A 87 0.43 29.58 -1.31
N LEU A 88 -0.76 29.09 -0.96
CA LEU A 88 -1.69 28.37 -1.85
C LEU A 88 -3.03 29.09 -1.84
N GLU A 89 -3.59 29.29 -3.03
CA GLU A 89 -4.99 29.71 -3.18
C GLU A 89 -5.94 28.57 -2.80
N SER A 90 -7.23 28.90 -2.59
CA SER A 90 -8.24 27.94 -2.15
C SER A 90 -8.36 26.74 -3.09
N GLU A 91 -8.36 26.98 -4.40
CA GLU A 91 -8.50 25.92 -5.41
C GLU A 91 -7.28 25.00 -5.42
N HIS A 92 -6.07 25.57 -5.45
CA HIS A 92 -4.83 24.79 -5.43
C HIS A 92 -4.69 24.00 -4.12
N TYR A 93 -5.10 24.58 -2.97
CA TYR A 93 -5.16 23.84 -1.71
C TYR A 93 -6.13 22.64 -1.81
N ASN A 94 -7.29 22.82 -2.45
CA ASN A 94 -8.29 21.76 -2.61
C ASN A 94 -7.80 20.61 -3.48
N GLU A 95 -7.14 20.94 -4.59
CA GLU A 95 -6.48 19.99 -5.48
C GLU A 95 -5.38 19.20 -4.76
N ILE A 96 -4.51 19.88 -4.01
CA ILE A 96 -3.40 19.26 -3.29
C ILE A 96 -3.91 18.31 -2.21
N PHE A 97 -4.88 18.70 -1.37
CA PHE A 97 -5.34 17.79 -0.32
C PHE A 97 -6.09 16.58 -0.88
N THR A 98 -6.81 16.77 -1.99
CA THR A 98 -7.51 15.70 -2.70
C THR A 98 -6.51 14.70 -3.29
N THR A 99 -5.45 15.21 -3.92
CA THR A 99 -4.35 14.45 -4.47
C THR A 99 -3.60 13.70 -3.38
N HIS A 100 -3.22 14.37 -2.30
CA HIS A 100 -2.56 13.77 -1.14
C HIS A 100 -3.33 12.56 -0.60
N GLY A 101 -4.62 12.73 -0.30
CA GLY A 101 -5.44 11.66 0.27
C GLY A 101 -5.58 10.47 -0.67
N THR A 102 -5.81 10.74 -1.96
CA THR A 102 -5.96 9.70 -2.99
C THR A 102 -4.65 8.92 -3.19
N ILE A 103 -3.53 9.64 -3.30
CA ILE A 103 -2.20 9.03 -3.46
C ILE A 103 -1.84 8.18 -2.25
N MET A 104 -1.99 8.70 -1.04
CA MET A 104 -1.52 8.00 0.16
C MET A 104 -2.27 6.68 0.40
N ILE A 105 -3.57 6.64 0.16
CA ILE A 105 -4.36 5.41 0.37
C ILE A 105 -4.20 4.45 -0.82
N LEU A 106 -4.52 4.91 -2.03
CA LEU A 106 -4.70 4.03 -3.18
C LEU A 106 -3.41 3.80 -3.98
N PHE A 107 -2.49 4.78 -3.98
CA PHE A 107 -1.27 4.72 -4.78
C PHE A 107 0.02 4.62 -3.97
N MET A 108 -0.05 4.64 -2.64
CA MET A 108 1.09 4.40 -1.75
C MET A 108 0.83 3.19 -0.85
N ALA A 109 -0.18 3.22 0.03
CA ALA A 109 -0.39 2.14 1.00
C ALA A 109 -0.74 0.81 0.30
N MET A 110 -1.69 0.83 -0.63
CA MET A 110 -2.09 -0.36 -1.39
C MET A 110 -0.96 -1.00 -2.21
N PRO A 111 -0.20 -0.27 -3.06
CA PRO A 111 0.92 -0.88 -3.77
C PRO A 111 2.05 -1.30 -2.85
N PHE A 112 2.30 -0.62 -1.72
CA PHE A 112 3.28 -1.11 -0.75
C PHE A 112 2.86 -2.47 -0.19
N MET A 113 1.58 -2.58 0.20
CA MET A 113 0.96 -3.81 0.65
C MET A 113 1.08 -4.94 -0.39
N PHE A 114 0.68 -4.69 -1.63
CA PHE A 114 0.78 -5.67 -2.72
C PHE A 114 2.23 -6.02 -3.06
N GLY A 115 3.15 -5.08 -2.89
CA GLY A 115 4.58 -5.33 -2.94
C GLY A 115 4.97 -6.40 -1.93
N LEU A 116 4.59 -6.24 -0.66
CA LEU A 116 4.87 -7.23 0.39
C LEU A 116 4.19 -8.59 0.15
N PHE A 117 2.95 -8.59 -0.37
CA PHE A 117 2.24 -9.83 -0.72
C PHE A 117 3.08 -10.64 -1.72
N ASN A 118 3.44 -9.97 -2.81
CA ASN A 118 4.21 -10.53 -3.90
C ASN A 118 5.60 -10.98 -3.46
N MET A 119 6.30 -10.16 -2.68
CA MET A 119 7.67 -10.46 -2.27
C MET A 119 7.77 -11.64 -1.30
N VAL A 120 6.78 -11.82 -0.41
CA VAL A 120 6.96 -12.68 0.77
C VAL A 120 6.03 -13.89 0.77
N VAL A 121 4.76 -13.78 0.33
CA VAL A 121 3.77 -14.85 0.53
C VAL A 121 4.16 -16.15 -0.18
N PRO A 122 4.54 -16.18 -1.47
CA PRO A 122 4.95 -17.42 -2.12
C PRO A 122 6.13 -18.09 -1.42
N LEU A 123 7.07 -17.30 -0.91
CA LEU A 123 8.23 -17.81 -0.16
C LEU A 123 7.80 -18.43 1.18
N GLN A 124 6.89 -17.79 1.91
CA GLN A 124 6.38 -18.26 3.19
C GLN A 124 5.57 -19.55 3.10
N ILE A 125 4.83 -19.76 2.02
CA ILE A 125 4.01 -20.96 1.82
C ILE A 125 4.75 -22.11 1.12
N GLY A 126 6.01 -21.90 0.75
CA GLY A 126 6.83 -22.89 0.05
C GLY A 126 6.44 -23.09 -1.42
N ALA A 127 5.94 -22.04 -2.08
CA ALA A 127 5.55 -22.05 -3.49
C ALA A 127 6.65 -21.49 -4.40
N ARG A 128 6.63 -21.90 -5.67
CA ARG A 128 7.58 -21.42 -6.70
C ARG A 128 7.16 -20.10 -7.34
N ASP A 129 5.85 -19.84 -7.42
CA ASP A 129 5.26 -18.59 -7.91
C ASP A 129 3.82 -18.46 -7.38
N VAL A 130 3.11 -17.41 -7.80
CA VAL A 130 1.67 -17.21 -7.57
C VAL A 130 0.79 -18.05 -8.52
N ALA A 131 -0.50 -18.16 -8.22
CA ALA A 131 -1.46 -18.98 -8.98
C ALA A 131 -1.64 -18.51 -10.43
N TYR A 132 -1.65 -17.19 -10.64
CA TYR A 132 -1.82 -16.60 -11.95
C TYR A 132 -0.71 -15.56 -12.21
N PRO A 133 0.50 -15.99 -12.64
CA PRO A 133 1.66 -15.11 -12.82
C PRO A 133 1.42 -13.97 -13.83
N MET A 134 0.72 -14.26 -14.93
CA MET A 134 0.36 -13.22 -15.90
C MET A 134 -0.67 -12.23 -15.33
N LEU A 135 -1.70 -12.72 -14.62
CA LEU A 135 -2.70 -11.84 -13.99
C LEU A 135 -2.06 -10.94 -12.95
N ASN A 136 -1.02 -11.43 -12.27
CA ASN A 136 -0.20 -10.64 -11.35
C ASN A 136 0.50 -9.47 -12.05
N ALA A 137 1.13 -9.73 -13.20
CA ALA A 137 1.74 -8.68 -14.01
C ALA A 137 0.70 -7.68 -14.55
N VAL A 138 -0.47 -8.15 -14.98
CA VAL A 138 -1.60 -7.29 -15.38
C VAL A 138 -2.02 -6.38 -14.23
N SER A 139 -2.14 -6.95 -13.03
CA SER A 139 -2.57 -6.22 -11.83
C SER A 139 -1.63 -5.06 -11.51
N PHE A 140 -0.32 -5.29 -11.62
CA PHE A 140 0.69 -4.23 -11.46
C PHE A 140 0.55 -3.13 -12.51
N TRP A 141 0.46 -3.50 -13.79
CA TRP A 141 0.42 -2.52 -14.87
C TRP A 141 -0.87 -1.71 -14.90
N LEU A 142 -2.02 -2.30 -14.55
CA LEU A 142 -3.29 -1.56 -14.40
C LEU A 142 -3.22 -0.57 -13.23
N PHE A 143 -2.68 -0.98 -12.08
CA PHE A 143 -2.40 -0.06 -10.97
C PHE A 143 -1.50 1.09 -11.43
N PHE A 144 -0.36 0.77 -12.06
CA PHE A 144 0.63 1.76 -12.44
C PHE A 144 0.07 2.76 -13.46
N ILE A 145 -0.63 2.27 -14.48
CA ILE A 145 -1.28 3.12 -15.48
C ILE A 145 -2.40 3.97 -14.86
N GLY A 146 -3.21 3.41 -13.97
CA GLY A 146 -4.22 4.19 -13.23
C GLY A 146 -3.59 5.30 -12.39
N ALA A 147 -2.47 5.00 -11.72
CA ALA A 147 -1.69 5.98 -10.97
C ALA A 147 -1.08 7.05 -11.88
N MET A 148 -0.56 6.68 -13.05
CA MET A 148 -0.01 7.64 -14.02
C MET A 148 -1.10 8.52 -14.63
N LEU A 149 -2.27 7.95 -14.95
CA LEU A 149 -3.44 8.71 -15.40
C LEU A 149 -3.89 9.70 -14.34
N PHE A 150 -3.87 9.32 -13.06
CA PHE A 150 -4.17 10.26 -11.99
C PHE A 150 -3.10 11.36 -11.86
N ASN A 151 -1.81 11.01 -11.92
CA ASN A 151 -0.72 11.98 -11.73
C ASN A 151 -0.54 12.94 -12.91
N ILE A 152 -0.94 12.57 -14.13
CA ILE A 152 -0.86 13.48 -15.28
C ILE A 152 -1.84 14.66 -15.16
N SER A 153 -2.88 14.52 -14.33
CA SER A 153 -3.87 15.58 -14.05
C SER A 153 -3.23 16.86 -13.49
N PHE A 154 -2.08 16.71 -12.83
CA PHE A 154 -1.32 17.83 -12.29
C PHE A 154 -0.78 18.79 -13.37
N VAL A 155 -0.48 18.27 -14.56
CA VAL A 155 0.06 19.04 -15.69
C VAL A 155 -1.01 19.32 -16.74
N ILE A 156 -1.92 18.36 -16.93
CA ILE A 156 -2.91 18.36 -18.01
C ILE A 156 -4.31 18.34 -17.39
N GLY A 157 -5.12 19.34 -17.69
CA GLY A 157 -6.54 19.41 -17.33
C GLY A 157 -6.88 19.80 -15.88
N GLY A 158 -5.96 19.66 -14.93
CA GLY A 158 -6.17 20.02 -13.52
C GLY A 158 -6.54 18.83 -12.64
N SER A 159 -6.21 18.92 -11.36
CA SER A 159 -6.44 17.85 -10.38
C SER A 159 -7.89 17.83 -9.90
N ALA A 160 -8.37 16.71 -9.35
CA ALA A 160 -9.66 16.71 -8.66
C ALA A 160 -9.59 17.56 -7.38
N ASN A 161 -10.67 18.29 -7.07
CA ASN A 161 -10.76 19.23 -5.95
C ASN A 161 -11.87 18.88 -4.93
N ALA A 162 -12.59 17.76 -5.12
CA ALA A 162 -13.74 17.35 -4.29
C ALA A 162 -13.37 16.45 -3.10
N GLY A 163 -12.08 16.34 -2.76
CA GLY A 163 -11.55 15.44 -1.75
C GLY A 163 -11.45 13.98 -2.20
N TRP A 164 -10.70 13.17 -1.43
CA TRP A 164 -10.32 11.81 -1.83
C TRP A 164 -11.46 10.81 -2.05
N LEU A 165 -12.69 11.13 -1.63
CA LEU A 165 -13.91 10.34 -1.88
C LEU A 165 -14.90 11.04 -2.83
N SER A 166 -14.59 12.26 -3.27
CA SER A 166 -15.29 12.96 -4.34
C SER A 166 -16.82 12.93 -4.22
N TYR A 167 -17.35 13.51 -3.15
CA TYR A 167 -18.79 13.43 -2.87
C TYR A 167 -19.62 14.24 -3.86
N PRO A 168 -20.68 13.65 -4.46
CA PRO A 168 -21.80 14.39 -4.98
C PRO A 168 -22.49 15.17 -3.85
N PRO A 169 -23.02 16.36 -4.12
CA PRO A 169 -23.11 16.96 -5.45
C PRO A 169 -21.84 17.68 -5.92
N LEU A 170 -20.83 17.90 -5.06
CA LEU A 170 -19.65 18.69 -5.41
C LEU A 170 -18.84 18.08 -6.57
N SER A 171 -18.81 16.76 -6.68
CA SER A 171 -18.16 16.05 -7.78
C SER A 171 -19.01 15.92 -9.05
N GLU A 172 -20.23 16.47 -9.09
CA GLU A 172 -21.05 16.49 -10.31
C GLU A 172 -20.60 17.57 -11.28
N SER A 173 -20.86 17.38 -12.58
CA SER A 173 -20.45 18.31 -13.63
C SER A 173 -21.00 19.73 -13.44
N GLN A 174 -22.12 19.89 -12.71
CA GLN A 174 -22.68 21.20 -12.37
C GLN A 174 -21.77 22.03 -11.46
N PHE A 175 -21.02 21.38 -10.55
CA PHE A 175 -20.16 22.04 -9.57
C PHE A 175 -18.67 21.89 -9.89
N SER A 176 -18.29 20.80 -10.58
CA SER A 176 -16.93 20.51 -11.04
C SER A 176 -16.95 20.12 -12.52
N PRO A 177 -17.07 21.11 -13.44
CA PRO A 177 -17.18 20.86 -14.88
C PRO A 177 -15.85 20.44 -15.54
N GLY A 178 -14.73 20.63 -14.86
CA GLY A 178 -13.40 20.30 -15.37
C GLY A 178 -13.11 18.80 -15.45
N PRO A 179 -12.02 18.41 -16.15
CA PRO A 179 -11.63 17.01 -16.33
C PRO A 179 -11.01 16.39 -15.06
N GLY A 180 -10.65 17.18 -14.05
CA GLY A 180 -9.98 16.71 -12.83
C GLY A 180 -10.73 15.59 -12.12
N GLN A 181 -12.05 15.71 -12.00
CA GLN A 181 -12.87 14.66 -11.40
C GLN A 181 -12.91 13.40 -12.27
N ASN A 182 -12.85 13.54 -13.60
CA ASN A 182 -12.81 12.40 -14.51
C ASN A 182 -11.45 11.67 -14.41
N PHE A 183 -10.34 12.38 -14.20
CA PHE A 183 -9.04 11.77 -13.92
C PHE A 183 -9.06 10.93 -12.64
N TRP A 184 -9.71 11.45 -11.58
CA TRP A 184 -9.89 10.70 -10.34
C TRP A 184 -10.71 9.43 -10.57
N ILE A 185 -11.84 9.52 -11.27
CA ILE A 185 -12.72 8.38 -11.57
C ILE A 185 -11.96 7.30 -12.36
N TRP A 186 -11.39 7.65 -13.53
CA TRP A 186 -10.78 6.66 -14.42
C TRP A 186 -9.43 6.14 -13.89
N GLY A 187 -8.65 6.97 -13.21
CA GLY A 187 -7.40 6.54 -12.56
C GLY A 187 -7.66 5.46 -11.50
N ILE A 188 -8.69 5.66 -10.66
CA ILE A 188 -9.07 4.68 -9.64
C ILE A 188 -9.79 3.48 -10.26
N GLN A 189 -10.66 3.68 -11.25
CA GLN A 189 -11.39 2.58 -11.90
C GLN A 189 -10.44 1.56 -12.52
N ILE A 190 -9.43 2.04 -13.28
CA ILE A 190 -8.43 1.16 -13.90
C ILE A 190 -7.58 0.46 -12.84
N SER A 191 -7.13 1.20 -11.82
CA SER A 191 -6.35 0.64 -10.72
C SER A 191 -7.14 -0.41 -9.93
N GLY A 192 -8.44 -0.17 -9.71
CA GLY A 192 -9.36 -1.05 -8.98
C GLY A 192 -9.52 -2.43 -9.62
N ILE A 193 -9.49 -2.52 -10.95
CA ILE A 193 -9.48 -3.80 -11.68
C ILE A 193 -8.23 -4.61 -11.30
N GLY A 194 -7.06 -3.94 -11.24
CA GLY A 194 -5.81 -4.57 -10.82
C GLY A 194 -5.83 -5.03 -9.36
N SER A 195 -6.38 -4.22 -8.46
CA SER A 195 -6.55 -4.59 -7.04
C SER A 195 -7.43 -5.81 -6.87
N LEU A 196 -8.57 -5.88 -7.57
CA LEU A 196 -9.47 -7.04 -7.54
C LEU A 196 -8.78 -8.31 -8.06
N ALA A 197 -8.08 -8.20 -9.19
CA ALA A 197 -7.30 -9.29 -9.76
C ALA A 197 -6.20 -9.80 -8.81
N THR A 198 -5.56 -8.90 -8.07
CA THR A 198 -4.58 -9.24 -7.02
C THR A 198 -5.24 -10.04 -5.89
N GLY A 199 -6.41 -9.61 -5.41
CA GLY A 199 -7.17 -10.33 -4.38
C GLY A 199 -7.51 -11.76 -4.80
N ILE A 200 -8.03 -11.93 -6.03
CA ILE A 200 -8.33 -13.27 -6.59
C ILE A 200 -7.06 -14.14 -6.63
N ASN A 201 -5.95 -13.58 -7.10
CA ASN A 201 -4.70 -14.30 -7.26
C ASN A 201 -4.15 -14.81 -5.92
N PHE A 202 -4.12 -13.97 -4.88
CA PHE A 202 -3.56 -14.38 -3.58
C PHE A 202 -4.48 -15.33 -2.80
N VAL A 203 -5.81 -15.22 -2.93
CA VAL A 203 -6.73 -16.23 -2.36
C VAL A 203 -6.42 -17.62 -2.93
N VAL A 204 -6.32 -17.74 -4.25
CA VAL A 204 -6.04 -19.03 -4.90
C VAL A 204 -4.63 -19.52 -4.56
N THR A 205 -3.64 -18.63 -4.61
CA THR A 205 -2.24 -18.94 -4.27
C THR A 205 -2.13 -19.53 -2.85
N ILE A 206 -2.69 -18.86 -1.85
CA ILE A 206 -2.60 -19.30 -0.45
C ILE A 206 -3.39 -20.60 -0.22
N LEU A 207 -4.55 -20.77 -0.85
CA LEU A 207 -5.37 -21.95 -0.59
C LEU A 207 -4.88 -23.20 -1.35
N LYS A 208 -4.34 -23.03 -2.56
CA LYS A 208 -4.06 -24.15 -3.49
C LYS A 208 -2.59 -24.41 -3.79
N MET A 209 -1.68 -23.47 -3.56
CA MET A 209 -0.25 -23.62 -3.93
C MET A 209 0.72 -23.79 -2.75
N ARG A 210 0.21 -23.97 -1.53
CA ARG A 210 1.05 -24.32 -0.37
C ARG A 210 1.83 -25.60 -0.62
N THR A 211 3.02 -25.70 -0.02
CA THR A 211 3.76 -26.96 0.02
C THR A 211 2.90 -28.08 0.63
N PRO A 212 2.94 -29.33 0.11
CA PRO A 212 2.00 -30.39 0.46
C PRO A 212 1.85 -30.69 1.95
N SER A 213 2.90 -30.50 2.74
CA SER A 213 2.87 -30.78 4.19
C SER A 213 2.28 -29.64 5.03
N MET A 214 2.09 -28.44 4.47
CA MET A 214 1.63 -27.27 5.21
C MET A 214 0.11 -27.26 5.33
N ARG A 215 -0.41 -27.50 6.54
CA ARG A 215 -1.84 -27.31 6.84
C ARG A 215 -2.16 -25.82 6.99
N LEU A 216 -3.42 -25.46 6.78
CA LEU A 216 -3.90 -24.08 6.93
C LEU A 216 -3.57 -23.48 8.32
N LYS A 217 -3.72 -24.28 9.39
CA LYS A 217 -3.40 -23.86 10.78
C LYS A 217 -1.91 -23.73 11.11
N ASP A 218 -1.05 -24.10 10.17
CA ASP A 218 0.42 -24.07 10.31
C ASP A 218 1.05 -22.93 9.49
N MET A 219 0.26 -22.14 8.74
CA MET A 219 0.79 -21.03 7.96
C MET A 219 1.32 -19.89 8.85
N PRO A 220 2.33 -19.13 8.40
CA PRO A 220 2.76 -17.90 9.05
C PRO A 220 1.61 -16.88 9.21
N LEU A 221 1.71 -16.00 10.21
CA LEU A 221 0.64 -15.03 10.50
C LEU A 221 0.56 -13.95 9.43
N PHE A 222 1.67 -13.60 8.77
CA PHE A 222 1.63 -12.72 7.61
C PHE A 222 0.84 -13.34 6.45
N SER A 223 1.04 -14.62 6.13
CA SER A 223 0.23 -15.29 5.10
C SER A 223 -1.27 -15.32 5.45
N TRP A 224 -1.62 -15.48 6.74
CA TRP A 224 -3.01 -15.39 7.19
C TRP A 224 -3.61 -13.99 7.06
N SER A 225 -2.84 -12.94 7.39
CA SER A 225 -3.33 -11.57 7.23
C SER A 225 -3.55 -11.21 5.77
N VAL A 226 -2.66 -11.67 4.87
CA VAL A 226 -2.84 -11.51 3.43
C VAL A 226 -4.09 -12.23 2.93
N LEU A 227 -4.36 -13.44 3.41
CA LEU A 227 -5.61 -14.15 3.08
C LEU A 227 -6.84 -13.36 3.55
N ALA A 228 -6.82 -12.83 4.77
CA ALA A 228 -7.92 -12.03 5.32
C ALA A 228 -8.17 -10.74 4.53
N SER A 229 -7.11 -10.01 4.14
CA SER A 229 -7.19 -8.83 3.28
C SER A 229 -7.68 -9.18 1.88
N SER A 230 -7.19 -10.28 1.30
CA SER A 230 -7.58 -10.68 -0.05
C SER A 230 -9.06 -11.06 -0.12
N ILE A 231 -9.61 -11.71 0.91
CA ILE A 231 -11.05 -11.97 1.03
C ILE A 231 -11.84 -10.65 1.12
N ALA A 232 -11.35 -9.68 1.90
CA ALA A 232 -11.97 -8.37 1.99
C ALA A 232 -11.92 -7.61 0.65
N ILE A 233 -10.83 -7.72 -0.12
CA ILE A 233 -10.75 -7.13 -1.46
C ILE A 233 -11.86 -7.66 -2.37
N LEU A 234 -12.11 -8.97 -2.35
CA LEU A 234 -13.12 -9.60 -3.21
C LEU A 234 -14.54 -9.09 -2.97
N GLY A 235 -14.89 -8.74 -1.72
CA GLY A 235 -16.21 -8.21 -1.39
C GLY A 235 -16.32 -6.69 -1.54
N ALA A 236 -15.26 -5.93 -1.25
CA ALA A 236 -15.32 -4.47 -1.21
C ALA A 236 -15.11 -3.81 -2.59
N PHE A 237 -14.18 -4.31 -3.41
CA PHE A 237 -13.82 -3.64 -4.68
C PHE A 237 -14.93 -3.63 -5.76
N PRO A 238 -15.79 -4.65 -5.87
CA PRO A 238 -16.94 -4.57 -6.78
C PRO A 238 -17.86 -3.38 -6.46
N ILE A 239 -18.03 -3.04 -5.18
CA ILE A 239 -18.83 -1.89 -4.75
C ILE A 239 -18.23 -0.59 -5.27
N LEU A 240 -16.92 -0.39 -5.08
CA LEU A 240 -16.21 0.78 -5.62
C LEU A 240 -16.37 0.86 -7.15
N THR A 241 -16.15 -0.26 -7.84
CA THR A 241 -16.21 -0.36 -9.30
C THR A 241 -17.56 0.12 -9.84
N VAL A 242 -18.66 -0.35 -9.26
CA VAL A 242 -20.01 0.05 -9.68
C VAL A 242 -20.31 1.50 -9.29
N THR A 243 -19.89 1.92 -8.10
CA THR A 243 -20.10 3.30 -7.62
C THR A 243 -19.44 4.31 -8.56
N LEU A 244 -18.18 4.07 -8.96
CA LEU A 244 -17.46 4.91 -9.93
C LEU A 244 -18.12 4.90 -11.32
N ILE A 245 -18.62 3.75 -11.78
CA ILE A 245 -19.38 3.67 -13.04
C ILE A 245 -20.65 4.53 -12.96
N MET A 246 -21.40 4.45 -11.87
CA MET A 246 -22.61 5.26 -11.67
C MET A 246 -22.30 6.76 -11.75
N LEU A 247 -21.22 7.24 -11.12
CA LEU A 247 -20.81 8.65 -11.20
C LEU A 247 -20.28 9.01 -12.59
N THR A 248 -19.65 8.08 -13.30
CA THR A 248 -19.28 8.28 -14.71
C THR A 248 -20.52 8.49 -15.57
N ILE A 249 -21.57 7.69 -15.36
CA ILE A 249 -22.85 7.82 -16.09
C ILE A 249 -23.48 9.18 -15.80
N ASP A 250 -23.51 9.62 -14.54
CA ASP A 250 -24.03 10.94 -14.17
C ASP A 250 -23.26 12.08 -14.85
N ARG A 251 -21.92 12.03 -14.80
CA ARG A 251 -21.08 13.10 -15.34
C ARG A 251 -21.02 13.15 -16.87
N MET A 252 -20.98 12.00 -17.54
CA MET A 252 -20.69 11.92 -19.00
C MET A 252 -21.90 11.52 -19.85
N LEU A 253 -22.84 10.74 -19.31
CA LEU A 253 -23.94 10.15 -20.09
C LEU A 253 -25.32 10.72 -19.71
N GLY A 254 -25.36 11.72 -18.82
CA GLY A 254 -26.60 12.36 -18.37
C GLY A 254 -27.42 11.49 -17.43
N GLY A 255 -26.77 10.62 -16.65
CA GLY A 255 -27.40 9.88 -15.57
C GLY A 255 -27.89 10.78 -14.43
N HIS A 256 -28.74 10.21 -13.57
CA HIS A 256 -29.30 10.89 -12.41
C HIS A 256 -29.28 10.00 -11.16
N PHE A 257 -28.16 9.30 -10.90
CA PHE A 257 -28.02 8.47 -9.71
C PHE A 257 -27.82 9.31 -8.44
N PHE A 258 -26.93 10.29 -8.49
CA PHE A 258 -26.47 11.11 -7.36
C PHE A 258 -26.73 12.60 -7.53
N THR A 259 -27.25 13.01 -8.68
CA THR A 259 -27.59 14.40 -8.98
C THR A 259 -28.64 14.97 -8.01
N MET A 260 -28.54 16.27 -7.70
CA MET A 260 -29.56 16.98 -6.90
C MET A 260 -30.87 17.17 -7.66
N THR A 261 -30.80 17.15 -8.99
CA THR A 261 -31.92 17.33 -9.91
C THR A 261 -32.41 15.98 -10.43
N ALA A 262 -33.60 15.97 -11.03
CA ALA A 262 -34.15 14.81 -11.74
C ALA A 262 -34.31 13.51 -10.91
N GLY A 263 -34.42 13.62 -9.58
CA GLY A 263 -34.76 12.51 -8.69
C GLY A 263 -33.58 11.69 -8.16
N GLY A 264 -32.33 12.10 -8.45
CA GLY A 264 -31.12 11.48 -7.89
C GLY A 264 -30.97 11.69 -6.37
N ASN A 265 -30.09 10.90 -5.76
CA ASN A 265 -29.82 10.96 -4.32
C ASN A 265 -28.31 10.99 -4.02
N PRO A 266 -27.73 12.16 -3.69
CA PRO A 266 -26.32 12.26 -3.34
C PRO A 266 -25.93 11.44 -2.09
N MET A 267 -26.86 11.22 -1.16
CA MET A 267 -26.59 10.42 0.05
C MET A 267 -26.35 8.94 -0.30
N LEU A 268 -26.88 8.46 -1.43
CA LEU A 268 -26.62 7.11 -1.92
C LEU A 268 -25.14 6.91 -2.23
N TRP A 269 -24.46 7.90 -2.82
CA TRP A 269 -23.02 7.85 -3.04
C TRP A 269 -22.27 7.65 -1.72
N VAL A 270 -22.59 8.46 -0.70
CA VAL A 270 -21.90 8.40 0.60
C VAL A 270 -22.07 7.02 1.23
N ASN A 271 -23.26 6.42 1.14
CA ASN A 271 -23.47 5.06 1.61
C ASN A 271 -22.61 4.04 0.83
N LEU A 272 -22.69 4.03 -0.51
CA LEU A 272 -21.98 3.07 -1.35
C LEU A 272 -20.46 3.19 -1.25
N ILE A 273 -19.94 4.41 -1.27
CA ILE A 273 -18.49 4.64 -1.22
C ILE A 273 -17.92 4.21 0.13
N TRP A 274 -18.66 4.34 1.24
CA TRP A 274 -18.19 3.86 2.55
C TRP A 274 -18.38 2.37 2.76
N MET A 275 -19.37 1.74 2.12
CA MET A 275 -19.46 0.27 2.06
C MET A 275 -18.20 -0.35 1.47
N TRP A 276 -17.48 0.35 0.59
CA TRP A 276 -16.12 0.01 0.20
C TRP A 276 -15.05 0.59 1.15
N GLY A 277 -15.13 1.88 1.45
CA GLY A 277 -14.05 2.65 2.05
C GLY A 277 -13.68 2.23 3.47
N HIS A 278 -14.65 1.71 4.23
CA HIS A 278 -14.35 1.21 5.56
C HIS A 278 -13.73 -0.20 5.57
N PRO A 279 -14.20 -1.18 4.80
CA PRO A 279 -13.43 -2.39 4.54
C PRO A 279 -12.02 -2.12 4.01
N GLU A 280 -11.84 -1.10 3.15
CA GLU A 280 -10.53 -0.71 2.61
C GLU A 280 -9.51 -0.38 3.70
N VAL A 281 -9.89 0.35 4.76
CA VAL A 281 -8.95 0.66 5.83
C VAL A 281 -8.49 -0.59 6.58
N TYR A 282 -9.30 -1.65 6.62
CA TYR A 282 -8.88 -2.94 7.18
C TYR A 282 -8.03 -3.75 6.20
N ILE A 283 -8.34 -3.68 4.90
CA ILE A 283 -7.53 -4.30 3.84
C ILE A 283 -6.07 -3.88 4.00
N VAL A 284 -5.79 -2.60 4.23
CA VAL A 284 -4.43 -2.08 4.41
C VAL A 284 -3.82 -2.36 5.80
N VAL A 285 -4.60 -2.36 6.89
CA VAL A 285 -4.01 -2.55 8.23
C VAL A 285 -3.73 -4.02 8.58
N LEU A 286 -4.54 -4.96 8.09
CA LEU A 286 -4.40 -6.37 8.40
C LEU A 286 -3.00 -6.92 8.02
N PRO A 287 -2.42 -6.63 6.84
CA PRO A 287 -1.11 -7.14 6.47
C PRO A 287 0.00 -6.53 7.31
N ALA A 288 -0.09 -5.24 7.66
CA ALA A 288 0.84 -4.60 8.58
C ALA A 288 0.88 -5.32 9.93
N PHE A 289 -0.27 -5.75 10.44
CA PHE A 289 -0.32 -6.60 11.63
C PHE A 289 0.31 -7.98 11.44
N GLY A 290 0.22 -8.56 10.24
CA GLY A 290 0.95 -9.77 9.89
C GLY A 290 2.46 -9.57 9.97
N VAL A 291 2.94 -8.46 9.39
CA VAL A 291 4.36 -8.07 9.43
C VAL A 291 4.86 -7.96 10.87
N PHE A 292 4.13 -7.23 11.72
CA PHE A 292 4.49 -7.08 13.14
C PHE A 292 4.52 -8.43 13.87
N SER A 293 3.62 -9.36 13.53
CA SER A 293 3.63 -10.70 14.12
C SER A 293 4.92 -11.47 13.82
N GLU A 294 5.41 -11.42 12.58
CA GLU A 294 6.66 -12.07 12.17
C GLU A 294 7.89 -11.41 12.81
N ILE A 295 7.91 -10.07 12.84
CA ILE A 295 9.00 -9.28 13.46
C ILE A 295 9.09 -9.58 14.96
N VAL A 296 7.97 -9.50 15.68
CA VAL A 296 7.95 -9.71 17.13
C VAL A 296 8.41 -11.13 17.47
N ALA A 297 7.95 -12.15 16.75
CA ALA A 297 8.37 -13.53 16.97
C ALA A 297 9.87 -13.75 16.68
N THR A 298 10.37 -13.18 15.57
CA THR A 298 11.77 -13.29 15.17
C THR A 298 12.70 -12.60 16.16
N PHE A 299 12.49 -11.32 16.43
CA PHE A 299 13.40 -10.53 17.26
C PHE A 299 13.25 -10.77 18.76
N SER A 300 12.17 -11.41 19.22
CA SER A 300 12.04 -11.90 20.61
C SER A 300 12.56 -13.32 20.82
N LYS A 301 12.97 -14.02 19.75
CA LYS A 301 13.39 -15.43 19.74
C LYS A 301 12.37 -16.37 20.40
N LYS A 302 11.08 -16.10 20.24
CA LYS A 302 9.99 -16.86 20.86
C LYS A 302 8.90 -17.15 19.83
N ARG A 303 8.20 -18.27 20.02
CA ARG A 303 6.96 -18.51 19.27
C ARG A 303 5.93 -17.45 19.62
N ILE A 304 5.11 -17.11 18.63
CA ILE A 304 4.01 -16.18 18.82
C ILE A 304 3.02 -16.72 19.87
N PHE A 305 2.69 -15.90 20.86
CA PHE A 305 1.69 -16.19 21.87
C PHE A 305 0.29 -16.04 21.29
N GLY A 306 -0.63 -16.97 21.56
CA GLY A 306 -2.02 -16.82 21.10
C GLY A 306 -2.22 -16.91 19.58
N TYR A 307 -1.48 -17.78 18.86
CA TYR A 307 -1.62 -17.94 17.40
C TYR A 307 -3.09 -18.12 16.96
N GLY A 308 -3.84 -19.02 17.60
CA GLY A 308 -5.23 -19.31 17.24
C GLY A 308 -6.15 -18.09 17.41
N SER A 309 -5.98 -17.33 18.51
CA SER A 309 -6.74 -16.11 18.73
C SER A 309 -6.36 -15.02 17.72
N MET A 310 -5.10 -14.92 17.29
CA MET A 310 -4.72 -13.98 16.23
C MET A 310 -5.33 -14.31 14.88
N VAL A 311 -5.30 -15.58 14.46
CA VAL A 311 -5.92 -16.02 13.21
C VAL A 311 -7.42 -15.71 13.24
N PHE A 312 -8.11 -16.09 14.32
CA PHE A 312 -9.52 -15.78 14.50
C PHE A 312 -9.78 -14.27 14.44
N SER A 313 -9.02 -13.45 15.17
CA SER A 313 -9.17 -11.99 15.15
C SER A 313 -9.01 -11.40 13.74
N MET A 314 -8.06 -11.87 12.93
CA MET A 314 -7.85 -11.35 11.57
C MET A 314 -9.02 -11.68 10.63
N ILE A 315 -9.53 -12.92 10.69
CA ILE A 315 -10.70 -13.33 9.89
C ILE A 315 -11.96 -12.63 10.38
N ALA A 316 -12.15 -12.50 11.70
CA ALA A 316 -13.27 -11.78 12.29
C ALA A 316 -13.30 -10.31 11.84
N ILE A 317 -12.15 -9.61 11.86
CA ILE A 317 -12.05 -8.24 11.36
C ILE A 317 -12.43 -8.15 9.88
N SER A 318 -11.92 -9.07 9.05
CA SER A 318 -12.25 -9.12 7.61
C SER A 318 -13.77 -9.19 7.36
N VAL A 319 -14.49 -10.03 8.14
CA VAL A 319 -15.96 -10.17 8.01
C VAL A 319 -16.72 -9.00 8.65
N VAL A 320 -16.37 -8.60 9.89
CA VAL A 320 -17.09 -7.56 10.64
C VAL A 320 -16.90 -6.17 10.02
N SER A 321 -15.83 -5.96 9.24
CA SER A 321 -15.60 -4.70 8.51
C SER A 321 -16.77 -4.30 7.59
N TYR A 322 -17.54 -5.27 7.12
CA TYR A 322 -18.74 -5.06 6.31
C TYR A 322 -19.99 -4.70 7.11
N TYR A 323 -19.88 -4.40 8.41
CA TYR A 323 -21.02 -4.07 9.28
C TYR A 323 -20.82 -2.78 10.07
N THR A 324 -19.87 -1.94 9.65
CA THR A 324 -19.46 -0.76 10.42
C THR A 324 -19.43 0.54 9.61
N TRP A 325 -19.62 0.51 8.30
CA TRP A 325 -19.38 1.66 7.41
C TRP A 325 -20.22 2.92 7.70
N VAL A 326 -21.41 2.78 8.29
CA VAL A 326 -22.30 3.93 8.58
C VAL A 326 -21.69 4.92 9.59
N HIS A 327 -20.71 4.50 10.40
CA HIS A 327 -20.07 5.41 11.34
C HIS A 327 -19.36 6.59 10.68
N HIS A 328 -19.08 6.53 9.38
CA HIS A 328 -18.47 7.65 8.66
C HIS A 328 -19.45 8.78 8.35
N PHE A 329 -20.75 8.58 8.63
CA PHE A 329 -21.79 9.54 8.32
C PHE A 329 -22.94 9.51 9.33
N PHE A 330 -22.64 9.33 10.62
CA PHE A 330 -23.65 9.45 11.68
C PHE A 330 -24.39 10.80 11.62
N THR A 331 -23.71 11.85 11.17
CA THR A 331 -24.21 13.21 11.01
C THR A 331 -25.15 13.42 9.81
N MET A 332 -25.40 12.40 8.97
CA MET A 332 -26.29 12.49 7.81
C MET A 332 -27.78 12.27 8.14
N GLY A 333 -28.14 12.22 9.43
CA GLY A 333 -29.54 12.23 9.87
C GLY A 333 -30.25 10.88 9.78
N ALA A 334 -29.51 9.76 9.79
CA ALA A 334 -30.10 8.44 9.96
C ALA A 334 -30.81 8.32 11.32
N GLY A 335 -31.81 7.43 11.40
CA GLY A 335 -32.55 7.18 12.64
C GLY A 335 -31.65 6.72 13.78
N ALA A 336 -32.04 7.02 15.03
CA ALA A 336 -31.27 6.69 16.22
C ALA A 336 -30.95 5.18 16.32
N ASP A 337 -31.91 4.32 15.98
CA ASP A 337 -31.73 2.87 16.00
C ASP A 337 -30.61 2.41 15.06
N VAL A 338 -30.53 2.99 13.86
CA VAL A 338 -29.47 2.69 12.88
C VAL A 338 -28.13 3.12 13.43
N ASN A 339 -28.02 4.35 13.94
CA ASN A 339 -26.77 4.87 14.50
C ASN A 339 -26.29 4.02 15.70
N ILE A 340 -27.20 3.58 16.57
CA ILE A 340 -26.86 2.72 17.72
C ILE A 340 -26.30 1.37 17.26
N VAL A 341 -26.94 0.70 16.29
CA VAL A 341 -26.48 -0.59 15.77
C VAL A 341 -25.06 -0.48 15.22
N PHE A 342 -24.79 0.51 14.38
CA PHE A 342 -23.47 0.69 13.77
C PHE A 342 -22.41 1.18 14.77
N ALA A 343 -22.79 1.98 15.76
CA ALA A 343 -21.90 2.36 16.86
C ALA A 343 -21.45 1.12 17.66
N ILE A 344 -22.38 0.24 18.03
CA ILE A 344 -22.07 -1.01 18.74
C ILE A 344 -21.17 -1.92 17.89
N CYS A 345 -21.51 -2.14 16.62
CA CYS A 345 -20.71 -2.96 15.72
C CYS A 345 -19.28 -2.41 15.60
N THR A 346 -19.12 -1.09 15.52
CA THR A 346 -17.81 -0.42 15.44
C THR A 346 -17.00 -0.62 16.71
N MET A 347 -17.62 -0.46 17.88
CA MET A 347 -16.94 -0.68 19.16
C MET A 347 -16.51 -2.14 19.36
N ILE A 348 -17.26 -3.12 18.84
CA ILE A 348 -16.89 -4.54 18.91
C ILE A 348 -15.56 -4.83 18.19
N ILE A 349 -15.24 -4.12 17.10
CA ILE A 349 -13.97 -4.32 16.36
C ILE A 349 -12.74 -3.98 17.22
N ALA A 350 -12.88 -3.13 18.23
CA ALA A 350 -11.79 -2.83 19.16
C ALA A 350 -11.31 -4.08 19.93
N ILE A 351 -12.19 -5.06 20.19
CA ILE A 351 -11.86 -6.27 20.96
C ILE A 351 -10.88 -7.18 20.20
N PRO A 352 -11.16 -7.65 18.96
CA PRO A 352 -10.20 -8.42 18.18
C PRO A 352 -8.85 -7.73 18.02
N THR A 353 -8.87 -6.41 17.88
CA THR A 353 -7.67 -5.59 17.69
C THR A 353 -6.84 -5.50 18.98
N GLY A 354 -7.48 -5.27 20.13
CA GLY A 354 -6.83 -5.23 21.44
C GLY A 354 -6.16 -6.55 21.80
N VAL A 355 -6.83 -7.69 21.54
CA VAL A 355 -6.28 -9.04 21.75
C VAL A 355 -4.92 -9.22 21.05
N LYS A 356 -4.75 -8.65 19.85
CA LYS A 356 -3.50 -8.76 19.09
C LYS A 356 -2.36 -7.98 19.76
N ILE A 357 -2.64 -6.78 20.28
CA ILE A 357 -1.64 -6.00 21.04
C ILE A 357 -1.15 -6.78 22.24
N PHE A 358 -2.05 -7.34 23.05
CA PHE A 358 -1.67 -8.17 24.20
C PHE A 358 -0.87 -9.40 23.79
N ASN A 359 -1.27 -10.09 22.72
CA ASN A 359 -0.54 -11.25 22.23
C ASN A 359 0.90 -10.91 21.79
N TRP A 360 1.14 -9.77 21.15
CA TRP A 360 2.50 -9.34 20.83
C TRP A 360 3.31 -9.02 22.09
N LEU A 361 2.73 -8.32 23.06
CA LEU A 361 3.40 -8.05 24.34
C LEU A 361 3.75 -9.34 25.09
N PHE A 362 2.85 -10.34 25.14
CA PHE A 362 3.12 -11.64 25.74
C PHE A 362 4.10 -12.51 24.93
N THR A 363 4.24 -12.24 23.63
CA THR A 363 5.31 -12.86 22.82
C THR A 363 6.68 -12.29 23.23
N MET A 364 6.77 -10.99 23.50
CA MET A 364 8.01 -10.38 23.99
C MET A 364 8.31 -10.77 25.44
N TYR A 365 7.28 -10.94 26.28
CA TYR A 365 7.43 -11.33 27.67
C TYR A 365 8.21 -12.65 27.80
N ARG A 366 9.29 -12.64 28.59
CA ARG A 366 10.27 -13.74 28.75
C ARG A 366 10.98 -14.15 27.45
N GLY A 367 10.96 -13.31 26.41
CA GLY A 367 11.81 -13.44 25.22
C GLY A 367 13.17 -12.74 25.40
N ARG A 368 14.05 -12.89 24.41
CA ARG A 368 15.31 -12.13 24.32
C ARG A 368 15.20 -11.15 23.16
N VAL A 369 14.79 -9.91 23.45
CA VAL A 369 14.47 -8.93 22.42
C VAL A 369 15.75 -8.27 21.88
N ARG A 370 16.00 -8.42 20.58
CA ARG A 370 17.05 -7.69 19.85
C ARG A 370 16.51 -6.37 19.33
N LEU A 371 17.10 -5.25 19.76
CA LEU A 371 16.74 -3.90 19.31
C LEU A 371 17.33 -3.56 17.93
N SER A 372 16.80 -4.20 16.90
CA SER A 372 17.05 -3.92 15.49
C SER A 372 16.07 -2.87 14.94
N GLN A 373 16.33 -2.34 13.75
CA GLN A 373 15.46 -1.35 13.12
C GLN A 373 14.01 -1.81 12.89
N PRO A 374 13.72 -3.03 12.40
CA PRO A 374 12.34 -3.52 12.32
C PRO A 374 11.60 -3.53 13.67
N MET A 375 12.33 -3.86 14.76
CA MET A 375 11.75 -3.88 16.10
C MET A 375 11.47 -2.48 16.64
N LEU A 376 12.28 -1.46 16.29
CA LEU A 376 12.01 -0.06 16.64
C LEU A 376 10.68 0.43 16.07
N TRP A 377 10.36 0.09 14.82
CA TRP A 377 9.06 0.42 14.22
C TRP A 377 7.89 -0.27 14.92
N PHE A 378 8.07 -1.50 15.43
CA PHE A 378 7.06 -2.14 16.27
C PHE A 378 6.87 -1.39 17.60
N TYR A 379 7.95 -0.96 18.26
CA TYR A 379 7.86 -0.16 19.49
C TYR A 379 7.17 1.19 19.27
N ALA A 380 7.39 1.83 18.12
CA ALA A 380 6.70 3.04 17.69
C ALA A 380 5.20 2.80 17.46
N PHE A 381 4.88 1.69 16.80
CA PHE A 381 3.52 1.28 16.49
C PHE A 381 2.64 1.13 17.74
N VAL A 382 3.09 0.43 18.78
CA VAL A 382 2.24 0.10 19.94
C VAL A 382 1.59 1.34 20.59
N PRO A 383 2.32 2.35 21.09
CA PRO A 383 1.70 3.52 21.71
C PRO A 383 0.94 4.37 20.69
N CYS A 384 1.44 4.51 19.46
CA CYS A 384 0.78 5.29 18.42
C CYS A 384 -0.61 4.72 18.10
N PHE A 385 -0.66 3.40 17.88
CA PHE A 385 -1.87 2.69 17.53
C PHE A 385 -2.84 2.54 18.71
N LEU A 386 -2.35 2.49 19.95
CA LEU A 386 -3.21 2.50 21.14
C LEU A 386 -3.93 3.85 21.31
N VAL A 387 -3.21 4.97 21.16
CA VAL A 387 -3.82 6.32 21.20
C VAL A 387 -4.79 6.49 20.03
N GLY A 388 -4.40 6.06 18.84
CA GLY A 388 -5.27 6.07 17.67
C GLY A 388 -6.52 5.22 17.86
N GLY A 389 -6.38 4.01 18.41
CA GLY A 389 -7.50 3.13 18.71
C GLY A 389 -8.46 3.71 19.74
N ALA A 390 -7.94 4.32 20.81
CA ALA A 390 -8.75 4.96 21.84
C ALA A 390 -9.58 6.13 21.27
N THR A 391 -8.97 6.98 20.47
CA THR A 391 -9.66 8.09 19.79
C THR A 391 -10.66 7.60 18.73
N GLY A 392 -10.41 6.46 18.10
CA GLY A 392 -11.36 5.81 17.19
C GLY A 392 -12.59 5.28 17.90
N VAL A 393 -12.43 4.72 19.10
CA VAL A 393 -13.57 4.32 19.94
C VAL A 393 -14.40 5.54 20.37
N MET A 394 -13.77 6.70 20.58
CA MET A 394 -14.50 7.95 20.83
C MET A 394 -15.33 8.37 19.62
N LEU A 395 -14.78 8.28 18.40
CA LEU A 395 -15.52 8.55 17.15
C LEU A 395 -16.61 7.52 16.85
N ALA A 396 -16.48 6.29 17.35
CA ALA A 396 -17.52 5.27 17.23
C ALA A 396 -18.78 5.60 18.06
N ALA A 397 -18.67 6.48 19.07
CA ALA A 397 -19.81 6.93 19.85
C ALA A 397 -20.55 8.04 19.09
N ALA A 398 -21.67 7.69 18.43
CA ALA A 398 -22.41 8.61 17.56
C ALA A 398 -22.74 10.00 18.16
N PRO A 399 -23.16 10.15 19.44
CA PRO A 399 -23.39 11.47 20.03
C PRO A 399 -22.12 12.31 20.15
N ALA A 400 -20.98 11.66 20.39
CA ALA A 400 -19.69 12.30 20.48
C ALA A 400 -19.18 12.68 19.08
N ASP A 401 -19.36 11.79 18.09
CA ASP A 401 -19.01 12.07 16.69
C ASP A 401 -19.67 13.35 16.19
N TYR A 402 -20.93 13.64 16.55
CA TYR A 402 -21.59 14.89 16.15
C TYR A 402 -20.80 16.17 16.49
N GLN A 403 -19.95 16.14 17.53
CA GLN A 403 -19.13 17.28 17.93
C GLN A 403 -17.80 17.34 17.17
N TYR A 404 -17.14 16.21 16.92
CA TYR A 404 -15.80 16.18 16.32
C TYR A 404 -15.79 15.69 14.86
N HIS A 405 -16.96 15.39 14.29
CA HIS A 405 -17.12 14.98 12.91
C HIS A 405 -16.54 16.05 11.98
N ASN A 406 -15.65 15.62 11.07
CA ASN A 406 -14.92 16.50 10.16
C ASN A 406 -14.08 17.61 10.82
N SER A 407 -13.84 17.59 12.14
CA SER A 407 -12.83 18.43 12.76
C SER A 407 -11.42 17.88 12.54
N TYR A 408 -10.40 18.64 12.91
CA TYR A 408 -9.02 18.15 12.94
C TYR A 408 -8.82 16.93 13.87
N PHE A 409 -9.76 16.65 14.79
CA PHE A 409 -9.74 15.45 15.62
C PHE A 409 -9.84 14.18 14.77
N LEU A 410 -10.73 14.17 13.77
CA LEU A 410 -10.86 13.07 12.81
C LEU A 410 -9.58 12.86 12.01
N ILE A 411 -8.96 13.95 11.55
CA ILE A 411 -7.69 13.91 10.81
C ILE A 411 -6.60 13.32 11.70
N ALA A 412 -6.45 13.83 12.92
CA ALA A 412 -5.44 13.37 13.88
C ALA A 412 -5.61 11.87 14.19
N HIS A 413 -6.84 11.44 14.51
CA HIS A 413 -7.19 10.04 14.73
C HIS A 413 -6.75 9.15 13.56
N PHE A 414 -7.20 9.49 12.34
CA PHE A 414 -6.95 8.65 11.18
C PHE A 414 -5.47 8.59 10.82
N HIS A 415 -4.75 9.71 10.91
CA HIS A 415 -3.29 9.70 10.68
C HIS A 415 -2.55 8.89 11.74
N GLN A 416 -3.04 8.87 12.99
CA GLN A 416 -2.48 8.06 14.06
C GLN A 416 -2.58 6.56 13.78
N VAL A 417 -3.75 6.09 13.33
CA VAL A 417 -3.95 4.67 13.04
C VAL A 417 -3.35 4.26 11.69
N LEU A 418 -3.38 5.14 10.68
CA LEU A 418 -2.86 4.82 9.36
C LEU A 418 -1.34 4.94 9.29
N ILE A 419 -0.74 6.05 9.73
CA ILE A 419 0.72 6.17 9.73
C ILE A 419 1.31 5.19 10.75
N GLY A 420 0.79 5.21 11.98
CA GLY A 420 1.27 4.34 13.05
C GLY A 420 1.03 2.86 12.79
N GLY A 421 -0.13 2.48 12.26
CA GLY A 421 -0.50 1.09 12.00
C GLY A 421 0.03 0.56 10.67
N VAL A 422 -0.18 1.30 9.58
CA VAL A 422 0.10 0.85 8.22
C VAL A 422 1.50 1.25 7.78
N VAL A 423 1.82 2.54 7.76
CA VAL A 423 3.13 3.02 7.25
C VAL A 423 4.27 2.46 8.08
N PHE A 424 4.21 2.51 9.41
CA PHE A 424 5.26 1.94 10.25
C PHE A 424 5.38 0.43 10.09
N GLY A 425 4.26 -0.29 9.92
CA GLY A 425 4.28 -1.73 9.67
C GLY A 425 4.92 -2.08 8.33
N TYR A 426 4.65 -1.31 7.29
CA TYR A 426 5.24 -1.51 5.97
C TYR A 426 6.70 -1.12 5.91
N LEU A 427 7.10 -0.03 6.58
CA LEU A 427 8.51 0.29 6.79
C LEU A 427 9.21 -0.81 7.58
N ALA A 428 8.59 -1.33 8.65
CA ALA A 428 9.13 -2.46 9.41
C ALA A 428 9.35 -3.69 8.51
N GLY A 429 8.38 -4.00 7.64
CA GLY A 429 8.47 -5.06 6.64
C GLY A 429 9.55 -4.82 5.61
N LEU A 430 9.69 -3.59 5.11
CA LEU A 430 10.76 -3.18 4.20
C LEU A 430 12.11 -3.49 4.84
N TYR A 431 12.38 -3.02 6.06
CA TYR A 431 13.65 -3.27 6.74
C TYR A 431 13.88 -4.76 7.05
N TYR A 432 12.81 -5.49 7.38
CA TYR A 432 12.90 -6.91 7.71
C TYR A 432 13.24 -7.76 6.49
N TRP A 433 12.56 -7.58 5.36
CA TRP A 433 12.76 -8.39 4.16
C TRP A 433 13.73 -7.79 3.13
N TRP A 434 14.29 -6.59 3.36
CA TRP A 434 15.30 -6.01 2.45
C TRP A 434 16.47 -6.96 2.14
N PRO A 435 17.09 -7.65 3.13
CA PRO A 435 18.19 -8.57 2.85
C PRO A 435 17.76 -9.73 1.96
N LYS A 436 16.53 -10.23 2.15
CA LYS A 436 15.98 -11.32 1.34
C LYS A 436 15.86 -10.91 -0.13
N LEU A 437 15.51 -9.66 -0.41
CA LEU A 437 15.26 -9.20 -1.78
C LEU A 437 16.52 -8.78 -2.52
N PHE A 438 17.44 -8.11 -1.82
CA PHE A 438 18.60 -7.46 -2.44
C PHE A 438 19.94 -8.10 -2.05
N GLY A 439 19.95 -9.04 -1.09
CA GLY A 439 21.16 -9.76 -0.65
C GLY A 439 22.06 -8.97 0.29
N PHE A 440 21.62 -7.84 0.84
CA PHE A 440 22.39 -7.05 1.81
C PHE A 440 21.50 -6.37 2.86
N LYS A 441 22.06 -6.01 4.02
CA LYS A 441 21.35 -5.28 5.08
C LYS A 441 21.44 -3.76 4.89
N LEU A 442 20.38 -3.06 5.26
CA LEU A 442 20.38 -1.61 5.34
C LEU A 442 21.19 -1.12 6.55
N ASN A 443 21.81 0.06 6.43
CA ASN A 443 22.69 0.61 7.46
C ASN A 443 21.89 1.01 8.70
N GLU A 444 22.13 0.37 9.84
CA GLU A 444 21.34 0.62 11.05
C GLU A 444 21.48 2.05 11.61
N ARG A 445 22.63 2.71 11.45
CA ARG A 445 22.87 4.04 12.04
C ARG A 445 22.04 5.11 11.34
N LEU A 446 22.09 5.17 10.02
CA LEU A 446 21.27 6.08 9.23
C LEU A 446 19.78 5.79 9.42
N GLY A 447 19.42 4.50 9.48
CA GLY A 447 18.06 4.06 9.73
C GLY A 447 17.49 4.51 11.08
N LYS A 448 18.30 4.48 12.15
CA LYS A 448 17.90 4.97 13.48
C LYS A 448 17.65 6.49 13.48
N TRP A 449 18.45 7.27 12.75
CA TRP A 449 18.19 8.70 12.58
C TRP A 449 16.87 8.96 11.85
N GLY A 450 16.66 8.28 10.71
CA GLY A 450 15.39 8.36 9.98
C GLY A 450 14.20 7.99 10.86
N PHE A 451 14.31 6.90 11.62
CA PHE A 451 13.28 6.45 12.57
C PHE A 451 12.93 7.51 13.62
N TRP A 452 13.92 8.09 14.31
CA TRP A 452 13.63 9.08 15.37
C TRP A 452 13.03 10.37 14.83
N LEU A 453 13.49 10.84 13.67
CA LEU A 453 12.92 12.02 13.00
C LEU A 453 11.46 11.77 12.58
N TRP A 454 11.17 10.60 12.02
CA TRP A 454 9.79 10.17 11.74
C TRP A 454 8.94 10.15 12.99
N GLN A 455 9.42 9.51 14.06
CA GLN A 455 8.62 9.29 15.25
C GLN A 455 8.34 10.60 16.01
N ILE A 456 9.37 11.43 16.21
CA ILE A 456 9.23 12.72 16.89
C ILE A 456 8.39 13.65 16.02
N GLY A 457 8.69 13.73 14.72
CA GLY A 457 7.92 14.54 13.77
C GLY A 457 6.45 14.16 13.75
N PHE A 458 6.12 12.86 13.78
CA PHE A 458 4.76 12.37 13.82
C PHE A 458 3.98 12.89 15.03
N TYR A 459 4.50 12.74 16.26
CA TYR A 459 3.80 13.22 17.46
C TYR A 459 3.70 14.74 17.49
N VAL A 460 4.76 15.45 17.11
CA VAL A 460 4.76 16.92 17.03
C VAL A 460 3.77 17.41 15.96
N CYS A 461 3.56 16.65 14.89
CA CYS A 461 2.62 16.99 13.83
C CYS A 461 1.16 16.79 14.26
N PHE A 462 0.81 15.60 14.74
CA PHE A 462 -0.60 15.20 14.88
C PHE A 462 -1.16 15.36 16.30
N MET A 463 -0.36 15.40 17.36
CA MET A 463 -0.90 15.64 18.71
C MET A 463 -1.55 17.03 18.86
N PRO A 464 -0.96 18.13 18.33
CA PRO A 464 -1.64 19.43 18.33
C PRO A 464 -2.97 19.41 17.58
N GLN A 465 -3.12 18.54 16.57
CA GLN A 465 -4.34 18.46 15.77
C GLN A 465 -5.54 17.88 16.55
N TYR A 466 -5.31 17.02 17.55
CA TYR A 466 -6.40 16.62 18.46
C TYR A 466 -6.95 17.83 19.22
N ALA A 467 -6.06 18.69 19.74
CA ALA A 467 -6.46 19.93 20.42
C ALA A 467 -7.18 20.89 19.46
N LEU A 468 -6.64 21.11 18.26
CA LEU A 468 -7.29 21.91 17.21
C LEU A 468 -8.70 21.41 16.90
N GLY A 469 -8.88 20.09 16.83
CA GLY A 469 -10.18 19.47 16.62
C GLY A 469 -11.17 19.74 17.75
N PHE A 470 -10.73 19.69 19.01
CA PHE A 470 -11.57 20.05 20.16
C PHE A 470 -11.88 21.55 20.24
N MET A 471 -10.97 22.39 19.74
CA MET A 471 -11.16 23.84 19.65
C MET A 471 -12.04 24.26 18.46
N GLY A 472 -12.58 23.31 17.69
CA GLY A 472 -13.52 23.57 16.60
C GLY A 472 -12.88 23.83 15.23
N MET A 473 -11.56 23.65 15.07
CA MET A 473 -10.93 23.77 13.75
C MET A 473 -11.41 22.62 12.85
N THR A 474 -12.12 22.96 11.78
CA THR A 474 -12.62 21.99 10.80
C THR A 474 -11.58 21.63 9.74
N ARG A 475 -11.71 20.46 9.14
CA ARG A 475 -10.86 20.02 8.02
C ARG A 475 -11.08 20.85 6.76
N ARG A 476 -10.11 20.80 5.84
CA ARG A 476 -10.21 21.34 4.46
C ARG A 476 -10.41 22.87 4.42
N ILE A 477 -9.99 23.58 5.44
CA ILE A 477 -9.87 25.04 5.42
C ILE A 477 -8.45 25.39 4.98
N TYR A 478 -8.32 26.27 3.98
CA TYR A 478 -7.01 26.68 3.45
C TYR A 478 -6.37 27.83 4.23
N THR A 479 -7.16 28.54 5.05
CA THR A 479 -6.69 29.61 5.93
C THR A 479 -7.57 29.68 7.19
N TYR A 480 -7.05 30.33 8.23
CA TYR A 480 -7.76 30.72 9.44
C TYR A 480 -7.43 32.18 9.74
N ASN A 481 -8.46 32.99 10.01
CA ASN A 481 -8.32 34.44 10.00
C ASN A 481 -8.14 35.02 11.41
N GLN A 482 -7.01 35.66 11.65
CA GLN A 482 -6.71 36.31 12.93
C GLN A 482 -7.36 37.69 13.03
N SER A 483 -7.46 38.42 11.92
CA SER A 483 -8.02 39.77 11.82
C SER A 483 -9.56 39.84 11.88
N ALA A 484 -10.26 38.75 11.56
CA ALA A 484 -11.70 38.59 11.72
C ALA A 484 -12.10 38.00 13.09
N GLY A 485 -11.14 37.67 13.95
CA GLY A 485 -11.36 37.09 15.28
C GLY A 485 -11.71 35.59 15.27
N TRP A 486 -11.42 34.86 14.18
CA TRP A 486 -11.73 33.43 14.04
C TRP A 486 -10.60 32.52 14.58
N ASP A 487 -9.40 33.06 14.76
CA ASP A 487 -8.30 32.36 15.41
C ASP A 487 -8.53 32.28 16.94
N MET A 488 -9.14 31.18 17.39
CA MET A 488 -9.37 30.89 18.81
C MET A 488 -8.11 30.37 19.53
N GLY A 489 -6.91 30.73 19.06
CA GLY A 489 -5.64 30.19 19.52
C GLY A 489 -5.15 28.98 18.72
N TRP A 490 -5.59 28.85 17.46
CA TRP A 490 -5.19 27.80 16.53
C TRP A 490 -3.79 28.03 15.93
N ALA A 491 -3.36 29.29 15.78
CA ALA A 491 -2.09 29.60 15.12
C ALA A 491 -0.86 28.88 15.71
N PRO A 492 -0.62 28.89 17.04
CA PRO A 492 0.54 28.23 17.62
C PRO A 492 0.53 26.71 17.39
N LEU A 493 -0.64 26.08 17.50
CA LEU A 493 -0.80 24.63 17.30
C LEU A 493 -0.59 24.23 15.85
N ASN A 494 -1.06 25.04 14.90
CA ASN A 494 -0.81 24.83 13.48
C ASN A 494 0.66 24.98 13.10
N LEU A 495 1.37 25.95 13.69
CA LEU A 495 2.81 26.12 13.50
C LEU A 495 3.57 24.90 14.03
N ILE A 496 3.28 24.44 15.25
CA ILE A 496 3.88 23.22 15.82
C ILE A 496 3.59 22.02 14.92
N SER A 497 2.34 21.87 14.48
CA SER A 497 1.96 20.79 13.57
C SER A 497 2.78 20.81 12.27
N THR A 498 3.04 21.99 11.73
CA THR A 498 3.85 22.21 10.53
C THR A 498 5.32 21.85 10.76
N VAL A 499 5.91 22.24 11.89
CA VAL A 499 7.28 21.85 12.27
C VAL A 499 7.41 20.32 12.33
N GLY A 500 6.42 19.63 12.91
CA GLY A 500 6.37 18.17 12.94
C GLY A 500 6.34 17.54 11.54
N ALA A 501 5.60 18.13 10.60
CA ALA A 501 5.55 17.67 9.21
C ALA A 501 6.92 17.78 8.52
N PHE A 502 7.67 18.86 8.76
CA PHE A 502 9.03 19.00 8.24
C PHE A 502 10.00 17.97 8.83
N PHE A 503 9.89 17.63 10.12
CA PHE A 503 10.69 16.56 10.72
C PHE A 503 10.45 15.20 10.05
N MET A 504 9.19 14.86 9.74
CA MET A 504 8.87 13.67 8.96
C MET A 504 9.49 13.73 7.55
N GLY A 505 9.44 14.88 6.89
CA GLY A 505 10.09 15.11 5.59
C GLY A 505 11.60 14.85 5.64
N ILE A 506 12.30 15.37 6.66
CA ILE A 506 13.73 15.09 6.87
C ILE A 506 13.94 13.60 7.18
N GLY A 507 13.05 12.96 7.94
CA GLY A 507 13.06 11.51 8.18
C GLY A 507 13.01 10.70 6.88
N PHE A 508 12.20 11.10 5.91
CA PHE A 508 12.16 10.49 4.58
C PHE A 508 13.48 10.69 3.81
N VAL A 509 14.11 11.87 3.89
CA VAL A 509 15.43 12.10 3.29
C VAL A 509 16.49 11.16 3.87
N PHE A 510 16.49 10.94 5.19
CA PHE A 510 17.38 9.97 5.82
C PHE A 510 17.13 8.53 5.37
N GLN A 511 15.85 8.16 5.18
CA GLN A 511 15.47 6.85 4.64
C GLN A 511 16.03 6.63 3.22
N VAL A 512 15.87 7.63 2.33
CA VAL A 512 16.43 7.56 0.97
C VAL A 512 17.95 7.49 1.01
N TRP A 513 18.59 8.33 1.83
CA TRP A 513 20.04 8.31 2.01
C TRP A 513 20.54 6.96 2.52
N GLN A 514 19.83 6.34 3.46
CA GLN A 514 20.15 5.00 3.96
C GLN A 514 20.14 3.96 2.84
N ILE A 515 19.10 3.96 1.99
CA ILE A 515 19.00 3.02 0.85
C ILE A 515 20.18 3.23 -0.10
N LEU A 516 20.44 4.47 -0.53
CA LEU A 516 21.52 4.80 -1.45
C LEU A 516 22.90 4.43 -0.89
N TYR A 517 23.14 4.71 0.39
CA TYR A 517 24.38 4.36 1.06
C TYR A 517 24.58 2.83 1.14
N SER A 518 23.53 2.09 1.46
CA SER A 518 23.56 0.64 1.61
C SER A 518 23.67 -0.13 0.30
N ILE A 519 23.23 0.42 -0.83
CA ILE A 519 23.49 -0.20 -2.14
C ILE A 519 25.00 -0.39 -2.39
N LYS A 520 25.84 0.56 -1.92
CA LYS A 520 27.29 0.51 -2.09
C LYS A 520 28.03 -0.13 -0.91
N HIS A 521 27.57 0.10 0.32
CA HIS A 521 28.30 -0.28 1.55
C HIS A 521 27.51 -1.23 2.47
N GLY A 522 26.42 -1.84 2.00
CA GLY A 522 25.61 -2.76 2.79
C GLY A 522 26.33 -4.07 3.09
N GLU A 523 26.18 -4.56 4.32
CA GLU A 523 26.66 -5.89 4.73
C GLU A 523 25.89 -6.95 3.96
N ARG A 524 26.59 -7.78 3.17
CA ARG A 524 25.94 -8.83 2.36
C ARG A 524 25.45 -9.98 3.25
N ASP A 525 24.26 -10.48 2.92
CA ASP A 525 23.74 -11.71 3.52
C ASP A 525 24.35 -12.92 2.81
N VAL A 526 25.16 -13.68 3.54
CA VAL A 526 25.88 -14.86 3.04
C VAL A 526 25.26 -16.17 3.51
N THR A 527 24.20 -16.12 4.31
CA THR A 527 23.55 -17.30 4.90
C THR A 527 22.18 -17.58 4.30
N GLY A 528 21.52 -16.55 3.75
CA GLY A 528 20.10 -16.61 3.40
C GLY A 528 19.17 -16.34 4.59
N ASP A 529 19.75 -16.23 5.79
CA ASP A 529 19.04 -16.02 7.06
C ASP A 529 19.70 -14.85 7.83
N ALA A 530 19.43 -13.63 7.37
CA ALA A 530 20.04 -12.41 7.91
C ALA A 530 19.70 -12.12 9.38
N TRP A 531 18.60 -12.70 9.89
CA TRP A 531 18.02 -12.36 11.20
C TRP A 531 17.90 -13.52 12.17
N ASP A 532 18.29 -14.75 11.78
CA ASP A 532 17.92 -15.97 12.49
C ASP A 532 16.38 -16.09 12.54
N GLY A 533 15.74 -16.08 11.37
CA GLY A 533 14.30 -16.12 11.16
C GLY A 533 13.66 -17.48 11.44
N ARG A 534 12.32 -17.53 11.50
CA ARG A 534 11.57 -18.73 11.92
C ARG A 534 10.84 -19.44 10.77
N THR A 535 10.61 -18.73 9.67
CA THR A 535 9.74 -19.09 8.55
C THR A 535 10.52 -19.45 7.27
N LEU A 536 9.85 -20.05 6.28
CA LEU A 536 10.48 -20.71 5.12
C LEU A 536 11.22 -19.76 4.17
N GLU A 537 10.85 -18.48 4.11
CA GLU A 537 11.55 -17.50 3.28
C GLU A 537 13.04 -17.37 3.67
N TRP A 538 13.39 -17.67 4.92
CA TRP A 538 14.76 -17.66 5.43
C TRP A 538 15.52 -18.98 5.22
N SER A 539 14.88 -20.01 4.65
CA SER A 539 15.53 -21.29 4.36
C SER A 539 16.27 -21.33 3.02
N ILE A 540 16.08 -20.31 2.18
CA ILE A 540 16.68 -20.18 0.85
C ILE A 540 17.65 -18.99 0.79
N PRO A 541 18.52 -18.91 -0.24
CA PRO A 541 19.47 -17.81 -0.36
C PRO A 541 18.84 -16.42 -0.43
N SER A 542 19.68 -15.40 -0.29
CA SER A 542 19.34 -13.99 -0.41
C SER A 542 20.24 -13.34 -1.48
N PRO A 543 19.73 -12.96 -2.67
CA PRO A 543 18.35 -13.10 -3.15
C PRO A 543 17.96 -14.55 -3.54
N PRO A 544 16.67 -14.90 -3.49
CA PRO A 544 16.14 -16.18 -3.96
C PRO A 544 16.40 -16.42 -5.45
N PRO A 545 16.61 -17.68 -5.87
CA PRO A 545 16.62 -18.05 -7.29
C PRO A 545 15.23 -17.86 -7.92
N VAL A 546 15.16 -17.85 -9.25
CA VAL A 546 13.92 -17.61 -10.01
C VAL A 546 12.80 -18.58 -9.62
N TYR A 547 13.14 -19.85 -9.38
CA TYR A 547 12.21 -20.92 -8.99
C TYR A 547 11.90 -20.98 -7.48
N ASN A 548 12.47 -20.08 -6.67
CA ASN A 548 12.46 -20.07 -5.19
C ASN A 548 13.07 -21.34 -4.55
N PHE A 549 12.33 -22.45 -4.60
CA PHE A 549 12.69 -23.73 -4.00
C PHE A 549 12.93 -24.78 -5.09
N ALA A 550 14.16 -25.31 -5.16
CA ALA A 550 14.48 -26.41 -6.06
C ALA A 550 13.64 -27.65 -5.72
N ILE A 551 13.52 -27.97 -4.44
CA ILE A 551 12.62 -28.99 -3.89
C ILE A 551 11.66 -28.30 -2.92
N LEU A 552 10.37 -28.64 -3.02
CA LEU A 552 9.36 -28.10 -2.13
C LEU A 552 9.67 -28.47 -0.66
N PRO A 553 9.69 -27.49 0.26
CA PRO A 553 10.10 -27.73 1.64
C PRO A 553 9.04 -28.53 2.40
N LYS A 554 9.49 -29.46 3.26
CA LYS A 554 8.62 -30.12 4.24
C LYS A 554 8.35 -29.17 5.41
N ALA A 555 7.21 -28.48 5.38
CA ALA A 555 6.73 -27.60 6.44
C ALA A 555 5.95 -28.36 7.52
N ASN A 556 6.63 -28.83 8.57
CA ASN A 556 6.00 -29.47 9.72
C ASN A 556 5.81 -28.46 10.87
N GLY A 557 4.59 -27.94 11.02
CA GLY A 557 4.24 -26.98 12.07
C GLY A 557 4.49 -25.50 11.70
N LYS A 558 4.20 -24.61 12.66
CA LYS A 558 4.08 -23.14 12.45
C LYS A 558 5.40 -22.41 12.18
N ASP A 559 6.49 -22.88 12.78
CA ASP A 559 7.84 -22.31 12.62
C ASP A 559 8.73 -23.32 11.86
N ALA A 560 8.31 -23.73 10.67
CA ALA A 560 8.93 -24.85 9.94
C ALA A 560 10.46 -24.74 9.83
N TRP A 561 10.98 -23.57 9.48
CA TRP A 561 12.42 -23.35 9.36
C TRP A 561 13.12 -23.39 10.72
N TRP A 562 12.51 -22.86 11.78
CA TRP A 562 13.08 -22.92 13.12
C TRP A 562 13.27 -24.36 13.60
N TYR A 563 12.27 -25.23 13.40
CA TYR A 563 12.36 -26.63 13.77
C TYR A 563 13.40 -27.38 12.94
N GLN A 564 13.47 -27.09 11.64
CA GLN A 564 14.49 -27.67 10.77
C GLN A 564 15.90 -27.28 11.23
N LYS A 565 16.13 -26.02 11.62
CA LYS A 565 17.41 -25.58 12.20
C LYS A 565 17.77 -26.32 13.49
N GLU A 566 16.79 -26.57 14.36
CA GLU A 566 17.02 -27.35 15.60
C GLU A 566 17.32 -28.83 15.30
N GLU A 567 16.70 -29.42 14.28
CA GLU A 567 17.03 -30.78 13.83
C GLU A 567 18.41 -30.88 13.21
N MET A 568 18.81 -29.88 12.39
CA MET A 568 20.14 -29.79 11.79
C MET A 568 21.27 -29.70 12.82
N LYS A 569 20.99 -29.24 14.04
CA LYS A 569 21.96 -29.17 15.15
C LYS A 569 22.12 -30.50 15.89
N LYS A 570 21.23 -31.48 15.71
CA LYS A 570 21.30 -32.77 16.43
C LYS A 570 22.47 -33.59 15.91
N GLU A 571 23.18 -34.24 16.84
CA GLU A 571 24.28 -35.14 16.51
C GLU A 571 23.78 -36.30 15.61
N GLY A 572 24.51 -36.57 14.52
CA GLY A 572 24.13 -37.60 13.56
C GLY A 572 23.15 -37.16 12.46
N TYR A 573 22.75 -35.88 12.40
CA TYR A 573 21.95 -35.36 11.27
C TYR A 573 22.68 -35.58 9.94
N LYS A 574 22.06 -36.33 9.04
CA LYS A 574 22.50 -36.50 7.66
C LYS A 574 21.50 -35.81 6.74
N PRO A 575 21.93 -34.86 5.89
CA PRO A 575 21.05 -34.26 4.90
C PRO A 575 20.44 -35.37 4.03
N GLU A 576 19.14 -35.31 3.80
CA GLU A 576 18.50 -36.24 2.86
C GLU A 576 19.15 -36.04 1.46
N PRO A 577 19.47 -37.13 0.74
CA PRO A 577 19.99 -37.02 -0.60
C PRO A 577 18.95 -36.33 -1.50
N VAL A 578 19.38 -35.25 -2.13
CA VAL A 578 18.54 -34.39 -2.95
C VAL A 578 18.52 -34.93 -4.38
N LYS A 579 17.34 -35.35 -4.84
CA LYS A 579 17.09 -35.64 -6.26
C LYS A 579 16.34 -34.46 -6.87
N TYR A 580 16.98 -33.76 -7.81
CA TYR A 580 16.36 -32.67 -8.54
C TYR A 580 15.49 -33.20 -9.67
N GLU A 581 14.39 -32.49 -9.93
CA GLU A 581 13.46 -32.76 -11.02
C GLU A 581 13.32 -31.49 -11.87
N PRO A 582 13.02 -31.60 -13.18
CA PRO A 582 12.75 -30.44 -14.01
C PRO A 582 11.65 -29.54 -13.41
N ILE A 583 11.88 -28.23 -13.44
CA ILE A 583 10.94 -27.26 -12.84
C ILE A 583 10.18 -26.54 -13.94
N HIS A 584 8.87 -26.72 -13.97
CA HIS A 584 7.96 -25.94 -14.79
C HIS A 584 7.89 -24.49 -14.30
N MET A 585 8.08 -23.52 -15.20
CA MET A 585 8.03 -22.09 -14.93
C MET A 585 7.29 -21.34 -16.05
N PRO A 586 6.57 -20.26 -15.72
CA PRO A 586 5.90 -19.42 -16.72
C PRO A 586 6.89 -18.54 -17.50
N LYS A 587 6.62 -18.32 -18.79
CA LYS A 587 7.40 -17.40 -19.64
C LYS A 587 7.01 -15.94 -19.41
N ASN A 588 7.96 -15.04 -19.63
CA ASN A 588 7.71 -13.61 -19.68
C ASN A 588 6.81 -13.26 -20.87
N THR A 589 5.98 -12.23 -20.72
CA THR A 589 5.05 -11.78 -21.76
C THR A 589 4.87 -10.26 -21.73
N GLY A 590 4.78 -9.65 -22.90
CA GLY A 590 4.52 -8.21 -23.06
C GLY A 590 3.04 -7.83 -23.04
N ILE A 591 2.14 -8.82 -23.08
CA ILE A 591 0.69 -8.57 -23.13
C ILE A 591 0.19 -7.73 -21.95
N PRO A 592 0.59 -7.97 -20.69
CA PRO A 592 0.14 -7.16 -19.57
C PRO A 592 0.42 -5.67 -19.75
N PHE A 593 1.65 -5.30 -20.15
CA PHE A 593 2.04 -3.92 -20.37
C PHE A 593 1.25 -3.28 -21.53
N ILE A 594 1.18 -3.97 -22.68
CA ILE A 594 0.49 -3.47 -23.88
C ILE A 594 -1.00 -3.27 -23.59
N MET A 595 -1.64 -4.23 -22.91
CA MET A 595 -3.05 -4.13 -22.52
C MET A 595 -3.29 -2.92 -21.61
N SER A 596 -2.42 -2.70 -20.61
CA SER A 596 -2.53 -1.54 -19.74
C SER A 596 -2.30 -0.21 -20.47
N CYS A 597 -1.44 -0.16 -21.50
CA CYS A 597 -1.34 1.02 -22.36
C CYS A 597 -2.65 1.33 -23.11
N PHE A 598 -3.38 0.31 -23.55
CA PHE A 598 -4.70 0.52 -24.15
C PHE A 598 -5.75 0.97 -23.13
N PHE A 599 -5.68 0.49 -21.88
CA PHE A 599 -6.47 1.06 -20.78
C PHE A 599 -6.12 2.53 -20.51
N PHE A 600 -4.85 2.92 -20.61
CA PHE A 600 -4.45 4.33 -20.51
C PHE A 600 -5.12 5.17 -21.60
N ILE A 601 -5.06 4.71 -22.86
CA ILE A 601 -5.70 5.39 -23.99
C ILE A 601 -7.20 5.53 -23.75
N ALA A 602 -7.86 4.46 -23.27
CA ALA A 602 -9.28 4.48 -22.98
C ALA A 602 -9.61 5.48 -21.86
N GLY A 603 -8.93 5.38 -20.72
CA GLY A 603 -9.13 6.26 -19.57
C GLY A 603 -8.85 7.72 -19.89
N PHE A 604 -7.73 8.02 -20.55
CA PHE A 604 -7.40 9.38 -20.98
C PHE A 604 -8.43 9.94 -21.96
N GLY A 605 -8.88 9.13 -22.93
CA GLY A 605 -9.95 9.54 -23.85
C GLY A 605 -11.24 9.89 -23.11
N PHE A 606 -11.69 9.03 -22.20
CA PHE A 606 -12.89 9.29 -21.41
C PHE A 606 -12.75 10.46 -20.44
N THR A 607 -11.55 10.77 -19.94
CA THR A 607 -11.33 11.95 -19.10
C THR A 607 -11.76 13.25 -19.80
N PHE A 608 -11.48 13.37 -21.10
CA PHE A 608 -11.79 14.55 -21.91
C PHE A 608 -13.06 14.42 -22.76
N ASP A 609 -13.94 13.47 -22.44
CA ASP A 609 -15.14 13.15 -23.23
C ASP A 609 -14.84 12.77 -24.71
N TRP A 610 -13.61 12.34 -25.01
CA TRP A 610 -13.20 11.87 -26.32
C TRP A 610 -13.60 10.40 -26.51
N ILE A 611 -14.90 10.17 -26.70
CA ILE A 611 -15.50 8.84 -26.82
C ILE A 611 -14.79 7.99 -27.89
N TRP A 612 -14.39 8.58 -29.02
CA TRP A 612 -13.66 7.87 -30.08
C TRP A 612 -12.34 7.26 -29.58
N MET A 613 -11.57 8.01 -28.78
CA MET A 613 -10.30 7.55 -28.20
C MET A 613 -10.56 6.49 -27.12
N GLY A 614 -11.60 6.71 -26.31
CA GLY A 614 -12.12 5.74 -25.35
C GLY A 614 -12.39 4.37 -25.98
N VAL A 615 -13.17 4.37 -27.06
CA VAL A 615 -13.56 3.15 -27.81
C VAL A 615 -12.35 2.48 -28.46
N ILE A 616 -11.44 3.24 -29.08
CA ILE A 616 -10.20 2.68 -29.65
C ILE A 616 -9.37 1.98 -28.57
N GLY A 617 -9.23 2.59 -27.40
CA GLY A 617 -8.54 1.98 -26.27
C GLY A 617 -9.19 0.66 -25.84
N LEU A 618 -10.52 0.63 -25.69
CA LEU A 618 -11.25 -0.60 -25.33
C LEU A 618 -11.15 -1.70 -26.40
N ILE A 619 -11.19 -1.34 -27.69
CA ILE A 619 -10.94 -2.29 -28.79
C ILE A 619 -9.52 -2.87 -28.67
N GLY A 620 -8.52 -2.04 -28.38
CA GLY A 620 -7.15 -2.49 -28.12
C GLY A 620 -7.03 -3.48 -26.96
N VAL A 621 -7.77 -3.25 -25.86
CA VAL A 621 -7.87 -4.21 -24.75
C VAL A 621 -8.50 -5.52 -25.23
N ALA A 622 -9.62 -5.48 -25.96
CA ALA A 622 -10.25 -6.68 -26.49
C ALA A 622 -9.31 -7.47 -27.44
N LEU A 623 -8.60 -6.78 -28.33
CA LEU A 623 -7.64 -7.39 -29.24
C LEU A 623 -6.47 -8.04 -28.49
N THR A 624 -5.94 -7.40 -27.43
CA THR A 624 -4.86 -8.00 -26.63
C THR A 624 -5.34 -9.26 -25.90
N LEU A 625 -6.56 -9.27 -25.35
CA LEU A 625 -7.18 -10.47 -24.77
C LEU A 625 -7.37 -11.59 -25.81
N ILE A 626 -7.86 -11.25 -27.01
CA ILE A 626 -8.00 -12.19 -28.13
C ILE A 626 -6.61 -12.75 -28.48
N THR A 627 -5.61 -11.91 -28.71
CA THR A 627 -4.25 -12.38 -29.05
C THR A 627 -3.66 -13.29 -27.98
N ARG A 628 -3.90 -13.01 -26.70
CA ARG A 628 -3.47 -13.88 -25.60
C ARG A 628 -4.10 -15.26 -25.68
N SER A 629 -5.38 -15.35 -26.06
CA SER A 629 -6.11 -16.61 -26.14
C SER A 629 -5.56 -17.56 -27.21
N PHE A 630 -4.89 -17.03 -28.24
CA PHE A 630 -4.21 -17.80 -29.28
C PHE A 630 -2.73 -18.12 -28.97
N GLN A 631 -2.20 -17.70 -27.82
CA GLN A 631 -0.84 -18.05 -27.39
C GLN A 631 -0.84 -19.33 -26.55
N TYR A 632 -0.31 -20.41 -27.13
CA TYR A 632 -0.17 -21.71 -26.48
C TYR A 632 1.21 -21.95 -25.86
N ASP A 633 2.27 -21.33 -26.39
CA ASP A 633 3.63 -21.46 -25.85
C ASP A 633 3.88 -20.47 -24.70
N THR A 634 3.44 -20.84 -23.49
CA THR A 634 3.36 -19.91 -22.35
C THR A 634 4.28 -20.25 -21.17
N ASP A 635 4.95 -21.39 -21.23
CA ASP A 635 5.75 -21.94 -20.17
C ASP A 635 7.02 -22.61 -20.70
N TYR A 636 7.93 -22.94 -19.79
CA TYR A 636 9.16 -23.65 -20.07
C TYR A 636 9.56 -24.52 -18.87
N TYR A 637 10.53 -25.40 -19.09
CA TYR A 637 11.13 -26.20 -18.03
C TYR A 637 12.58 -25.78 -17.81
N ILE A 638 12.94 -25.54 -16.55
CA ILE A 638 14.34 -25.44 -16.12
C ILE A 638 14.87 -26.87 -15.97
N THR A 639 15.99 -27.17 -16.63
CA THR A 639 16.57 -28.52 -16.63
C THR A 639 17.25 -28.85 -15.31
N VAL A 640 17.39 -30.15 -15.01
CA VAL A 640 18.08 -30.62 -13.80
C VAL A 640 19.54 -30.13 -13.74
N GLU A 641 20.22 -30.11 -14.89
CA GLU A 641 21.60 -29.62 -15.01
C GLU A 641 21.72 -28.14 -14.62
N GLU A 642 20.75 -27.32 -15.05
CA GLU A 642 20.72 -25.90 -14.71
C GLU A 642 20.43 -25.67 -13.22
N ILE A 643 19.52 -26.47 -12.64
CA ILE A 643 19.23 -26.44 -11.20
C ILE A 643 20.49 -26.83 -10.42
N GLU A 644 21.14 -27.93 -10.78
CA GLU A 644 22.38 -28.36 -10.11
C GLU A 644 23.48 -27.32 -10.19
N ARG A 645 23.68 -26.71 -11.36
CA ARG A 645 24.65 -25.63 -11.56
C ARG A 645 24.36 -24.45 -10.64
N THR A 646 23.10 -24.03 -10.58
CA THR A 646 22.64 -22.89 -9.76
C THR A 646 22.82 -23.18 -8.28
N GLU A 647 22.39 -24.35 -7.81
CA GLU A 647 22.50 -24.79 -6.41
C GLU A 647 23.96 -24.99 -5.98
N LYS A 648 24.81 -25.52 -6.86
CA LYS A 648 26.28 -25.62 -6.62
C LYS A 648 26.91 -24.23 -6.48
N ALA A 649 26.56 -23.29 -7.37
CA ALA A 649 27.07 -21.92 -7.30
C ALA A 649 26.64 -21.20 -6.00
N ILE A 650 25.37 -21.38 -5.60
CA ILE A 650 24.82 -20.89 -4.34
C ILE A 650 25.61 -21.45 -3.15
N LYS A 651 25.82 -22.78 -3.09
CA LYS A 651 26.57 -23.43 -2.00
C LYS A 651 28.01 -22.93 -1.92
N ASN A 652 28.69 -22.79 -3.07
CA ASN A 652 30.06 -22.31 -3.14
C ASN A 652 30.18 -20.86 -2.66
N ASN A 653 29.26 -19.98 -3.04
CA ASN A 653 29.25 -18.60 -2.57
C ASN A 653 29.05 -18.52 -1.05
N MET A 654 28.14 -19.34 -0.50
CA MET A 654 27.92 -19.42 0.95
C MET A 654 29.13 -20.02 1.70
N SER A 655 29.86 -20.99 1.12
CA SER A 655 31.02 -21.60 1.77
C SER A 655 32.26 -20.70 1.75
N VAL A 656 32.57 -20.08 0.61
CA VAL A 656 33.74 -19.21 0.44
C VAL A 656 33.65 -17.97 1.35
N GLN A 657 32.44 -17.43 1.55
CA GLN A 657 32.25 -16.26 2.41
C GLN A 657 32.18 -16.61 3.91
N ARG A 658 31.83 -17.85 4.29
CA ARG A 658 31.89 -18.32 5.69
C ARG A 658 33.32 -18.52 6.19
N THR A 659 34.29 -18.75 5.29
CA THR A 659 35.71 -18.90 5.64
C THR A 659 36.48 -17.58 5.65
N ALA A 660 35.88 -16.48 5.16
CA ALA A 660 36.50 -15.16 5.06
C ALA A 660 36.08 -14.17 6.16
N ASN A 661 35.06 -14.51 6.95
CA ASN A 661 34.62 -13.82 8.17
C ASN A 661 34.97 -14.67 9.39
#